data_AF-K4R7F0-F1
#
_entry.id   AF-K4R7F0-F1
#
_cell.length_a   1.000
_cell.length_b   1.000
_cell.length_c   1.000
_cell.angle_alpha   90.00
_cell.angle_beta   90.00
_cell.angle_gamma   90.00
#
_symmetry.space_group_name_H-M   'P 1'
#
loop_
_entity.id
_entity.type
_entity.pdbx_description
1 polymer ?
#
loop_
_entity_poly.entity_id
_entity_poly.type
_entity_poly.pdbx_seq_one_letter_code
_entity_poly.pdbx_strand_id
1 'polypeptide(L)'
;MQRTNRRRWIQATAALTLAGFLTGDPSLASLPAPAADQIVNSPAKAVTLGDDKPDIAKLLGLSEEEAARRNAKIQNRRIELLSQRTESSSVYVNPDGTLTAETYAGPVRVKQADGSWSHIDTGLTDEGAALEPETAAADIAVSDGGDKKLASVAKGGASMALGWEHTLPTPTVKDDTASYDLGDGQTLTVTALKQGFSQNVLLDEAPTADLTYRIPVILKGLTLSEADSGHLLLKNGAGKLVAEAPAPMMWDSSVDKRSGESKHLAALDTEIETAADGTQTLVLRPDADYFRQNLTYPVTVDPTSTLAVTTDTWVATNYPDSQVSSTELKSGTYNGGTTVARSFLKFDLAGYEGVHVIDTNLALYSYWSSSCTVGTGTAVRRVTEAWSSSAVTWADPPASTTTGQVINTAAKGYSADCPAGTLNFDIDTIVKAWTSGTANHGLLVRGVDETDSSTWRRFHSANHVSGDGSTEPHLTITYNTYPEAPAAPALAPVAGTDVVTSTTPVLSTLVNDGDPQRARAQYVIEPDPAYNDTTYTLTTDTPYVDTMEVAALAVPVENPLPDGKHLRVRARAYDGTDYSTAWSAWRTFTVDTSKAPAPEVPSDLATGATQTTTPLLTGVVKAAGRGAVSAEYLLYDASGATLGEPLTASVQDGDRAVAKVPDALLTDGSTYRWKMRACAEGVCSAYTALQTFTVDVTEEPAPSGTTGTVPAAVTDLKAVPGEHGALVTWSAAEFVGEATDVVTYTVTAVASDGTTVGTKTTTGLSAVFDNLDADAGDVTYTFKVTGKNAYGTGATATSGGIVPAAVPGGTDGYSTAMQAYHFARGGLVQGSYVDANDAAANSAYGAQFVGRLAKDQEALLRERVAGSEDDSDNVSPEATFTDVLAIPSADGTTVTLRATVHTADIIVTDVSTATADPTDQTGETEMRYTFSAGTEPVLLAAVTAAAKEVVVRPTGAALDDFANAIEGDVLADGLEPSAFDGDSTDDGSETTATTVSFDAAQAGTYLRTGAATWAVSNWDAPAMYSQDCTNFVSRAMHLGGDIRMKGSGDESHKSKDHWWRKPSNWIHEETWTWINAAYLKTFMERHMLHSKRNTSNAFTGDIVLYDWKNDGKVDHASIISKISNGKIYVTQHNKNYKYRSLAAQKSAEPRMKIWIYRPKPEWY
;
A
#
# COMPACT_ATOMS: atom_id res chain seq x y z
N MET A 1 -14.72 -0.85 -51.12
CA MET A 1 -14.71 0.64 -51.07
C MET A 1 -15.24 1.10 -49.71
N GLN A 2 -15.25 2.41 -49.43
CA GLN A 2 -15.34 2.96 -48.07
C GLN A 2 -16.74 2.95 -47.42
N ARG A 3 -16.77 2.78 -46.09
CA ARG A 3 -17.67 3.37 -45.06
C ARG A 3 -19.18 3.49 -45.38
N THR A 4 -20.08 3.04 -44.49
CA THR A 4 -20.44 3.84 -43.29
C THR A 4 -21.29 3.06 -42.27
N ASN A 5 -21.21 3.47 -40.99
CA ASN A 5 -22.04 2.96 -39.89
C ASN A 5 -23.48 3.51 -39.90
N ARG A 6 -24.44 2.75 -39.35
CA ARG A 6 -25.58 3.29 -38.57
C ARG A 6 -26.25 2.20 -37.70
N ARG A 7 -26.03 2.23 -36.39
CA ARG A 7 -26.88 1.53 -35.41
C ARG A 7 -28.24 2.24 -35.30
N ARG A 8 -29.32 1.50 -35.06
CA ARG A 8 -30.61 2.03 -34.56
C ARG A 8 -30.86 1.46 -33.16
N TRP A 9 -31.39 2.28 -32.27
CA TRP A 9 -31.97 1.86 -31.00
C TRP A 9 -33.49 1.99 -31.09
N ILE A 10 -34.21 1.07 -30.46
CA ILE A 10 -35.63 1.19 -30.10
C ILE A 10 -35.76 0.66 -28.67
N GLN A 11 -36.45 1.40 -27.80
CA GLN A 11 -36.70 1.01 -26.41
C GLN A 11 -38.00 0.21 -26.29
N ALA A 12 -38.09 -0.67 -25.29
CA ALA A 12 -39.35 -1.26 -24.84
C ALA A 12 -39.44 -1.21 -23.31
N THR A 13 -40.58 -0.72 -22.84
CA THR A 13 -40.86 -0.28 -21.46
C THR A 13 -41.11 -1.43 -20.48
N ALA A 14 -40.71 -1.25 -19.21
CA ALA A 14 -41.43 -1.78 -18.05
C ALA A 14 -41.35 -0.75 -16.91
N ALA A 15 -42.39 -0.63 -16.08
CA ALA A 15 -42.46 0.36 -15.00
C ALA A 15 -43.33 -0.14 -13.84
N LEU A 16 -43.04 0.34 -12.62
CA LEU A 16 -43.94 0.26 -11.46
C LEU A 16 -43.79 1.51 -10.60
N THR A 17 -44.80 1.83 -9.79
CA THR A 17 -45.05 3.19 -9.27
C THR A 17 -45.35 3.22 -7.77
N LEU A 18 -45.00 4.30 -7.08
CA LEU A 18 -45.84 4.79 -5.97
C LEU A 18 -45.77 6.32 -5.71
N ALA A 19 -46.95 6.92 -5.89
CA ALA A 19 -47.49 8.26 -5.63
C ALA A 19 -46.86 9.28 -4.62
N GLY A 20 -47.02 10.57 -5.00
CA GLY A 20 -47.21 11.74 -4.12
C GLY A 20 -45.96 12.58 -3.83
N PHE A 21 -45.94 13.93 -3.85
CA PHE A 21 -46.94 14.99 -4.15
C PHE A 21 -46.16 16.29 -4.55
N LEU A 22 -46.72 17.45 -4.95
CA LEU A 22 -48.11 17.95 -4.99
C LEU A 22 -48.40 18.69 -6.33
N THR A 23 -48.56 20.04 -6.34
CA THR A 23 -48.84 20.87 -7.53
C THR A 23 -48.29 22.31 -7.39
N GLY A 24 -47.96 22.96 -8.52
CA GLY A 24 -47.61 24.40 -8.56
C GLY A 24 -47.16 24.86 -9.95
N ASP A 25 -47.99 25.63 -10.65
CA ASP A 25 -47.78 26.08 -12.05
C ASP A 25 -47.05 27.45 -12.11
N PRO A 26 -46.40 27.84 -13.23
CA PRO A 26 -45.38 28.89 -13.26
C PRO A 26 -45.88 30.29 -13.68
N SER A 27 -45.08 31.35 -13.46
CA SER A 27 -44.93 32.46 -14.41
C SER A 27 -43.85 33.52 -14.04
N LEU A 28 -43.34 34.19 -15.09
CA LEU A 28 -42.72 35.53 -15.10
C LEU A 28 -41.37 35.79 -14.37
N ALA A 29 -40.31 35.30 -15.01
CA ALA A 29 -39.25 36.11 -15.63
C ALA A 29 -38.55 37.25 -14.84
N SER A 30 -37.23 37.10 -14.68
CA SER A 30 -36.25 38.20 -14.57
C SER A 30 -35.02 37.90 -15.44
N LEU A 31 -34.30 38.96 -15.87
CA LEU A 31 -33.02 38.87 -16.59
C LEU A 31 -31.86 38.98 -15.59
N PRO A 32 -30.74 38.28 -15.84
CA PRO A 32 -29.45 38.96 -15.70
C PRO A 32 -28.35 38.53 -16.69
N ALA A 33 -27.40 39.46 -16.90
CA ALA A 33 -25.94 39.32 -17.03
C ALA A 33 -25.26 38.28 -17.98
N PRO A 34 -24.07 38.60 -18.54
CA PRO A 34 -23.24 37.64 -19.28
C PRO A 34 -22.54 36.63 -18.36
N ALA A 35 -22.08 35.52 -18.94
CA ALA A 35 -21.55 34.37 -18.22
C ALA A 35 -20.23 34.65 -17.46
N ALA A 36 -20.15 34.11 -16.25
CA ALA A 36 -18.91 33.61 -15.68
C ALA A 36 -18.85 32.09 -15.93
N ASP A 37 -17.69 31.55 -16.28
CA ASP A 37 -17.51 30.11 -16.47
C ASP A 37 -17.65 29.37 -15.13
N GLN A 38 -18.79 28.74 -14.89
CA GLN A 38 -18.92 27.76 -13.83
C GLN A 38 -18.20 26.48 -14.24
N ILE A 39 -17.08 26.20 -13.57
CA ILE A 39 -16.46 24.88 -13.57
C ILE A 39 -17.42 23.92 -12.86
N VAL A 40 -18.25 23.24 -13.65
CA VAL A 40 -19.19 22.23 -13.13
C VAL A 40 -18.38 21.03 -12.65
N ASN A 41 -18.32 20.86 -11.32
CA ASN A 41 -17.75 19.67 -10.68
C ASN A 41 -18.51 18.41 -11.12
N SER A 42 -18.00 17.76 -12.16
CA SER A 42 -18.33 16.38 -12.49
C SER A 42 -17.30 15.47 -11.82
N PRO A 43 -17.70 14.34 -11.20
CA PRO A 43 -16.74 13.42 -10.60
C PRO A 43 -15.74 12.94 -11.65
N ALA A 44 -14.45 12.94 -11.29
CA ALA A 44 -13.38 12.56 -12.19
C ALA A 44 -13.58 11.11 -12.65
N LYS A 45 -13.93 10.93 -13.92
CA LYS A 45 -14.14 9.61 -14.51
C LYS A 45 -12.82 8.85 -14.50
N ALA A 46 -12.75 7.74 -13.77
CA ALA A 46 -11.53 6.95 -13.60
C ALA A 46 -10.88 6.65 -14.96
N VAL A 47 -9.59 6.97 -15.09
CA VAL A 47 -8.81 6.65 -16.28
C VAL A 47 -8.43 5.18 -16.19
N THR A 48 -9.20 4.32 -16.87
CA THR A 48 -8.82 2.93 -17.09
C THR A 48 -7.55 2.90 -17.95
N LEU A 49 -6.41 2.61 -17.31
CA LEU A 49 -5.18 2.26 -17.98
C LEU A 49 -5.38 0.87 -18.61
N GLY A 50 -5.14 0.77 -19.92
CA GLY A 50 -5.24 -0.50 -20.66
C GLY A 50 -3.96 -1.33 -20.55
N ASP A 51 -4.08 -2.63 -20.79
CA ASP A 51 -3.15 -3.66 -20.32
C ASP A 51 -1.77 -3.69 -21.04
N ASP A 52 -1.57 -2.90 -22.11
CA ASP A 52 -0.38 -2.92 -22.99
C ASP A 52 0.59 -1.72 -22.82
N LYS A 53 1.26 -1.56 -21.66
CA LYS A 53 2.58 -0.88 -21.55
C LYS A 53 3.26 -1.07 -20.18
N PRO A 54 4.57 -0.75 -20.04
CA PRO A 54 5.48 -1.52 -19.18
C PRO A 54 5.08 -1.46 -17.71
N ASP A 55 5.13 -2.64 -17.11
CA ASP A 55 4.74 -2.89 -15.74
C ASP A 55 5.38 -1.91 -14.74
N ILE A 56 4.53 -1.16 -14.06
CA ILE A 56 4.92 -0.17 -13.06
C ILE A 56 5.41 -0.87 -11.78
N ALA A 57 4.94 -2.09 -11.48
CA ALA A 57 5.44 -2.89 -10.36
C ALA A 57 6.94 -3.21 -10.55
N LYS A 58 7.33 -3.65 -11.75
CA LYS A 58 8.74 -3.87 -12.14
C LYS A 58 9.61 -2.61 -12.16
N LEU A 59 9.02 -1.43 -12.15
CA LEU A 59 9.70 -0.12 -11.96
C LEU A 59 9.76 0.31 -10.49
N LEU A 60 8.93 -0.28 -9.62
CA LEU A 60 8.89 -0.06 -8.17
C LEU A 60 9.63 -1.15 -7.38
N GLY A 61 9.91 -2.30 -7.99
CA GLY A 61 10.55 -3.46 -7.35
C GLY A 61 9.58 -4.46 -6.72
N LEU A 62 8.27 -4.24 -6.85
CA LEU A 62 7.22 -5.03 -6.23
C LEU A 62 7.12 -6.46 -6.82
N SER A 63 6.66 -7.42 -6.02
CA SER A 63 6.26 -8.74 -6.53
C SER A 63 4.98 -8.68 -7.37
N GLU A 64 4.70 -9.77 -8.11
CA GLU A 64 3.46 -9.91 -8.88
C GLU A 64 2.23 -9.80 -7.97
N GLU A 65 2.32 -10.33 -6.74
CA GLU A 65 1.18 -10.41 -5.84
C GLU A 65 0.92 -9.08 -5.11
N GLU A 66 1.96 -8.35 -4.71
CA GLU A 66 1.84 -6.95 -4.28
C GLU A 66 1.17 -6.09 -5.36
N ALA A 67 1.59 -6.27 -6.62
CA ALA A 67 1.01 -5.60 -7.75
C ALA A 67 -0.47 -6.00 -7.96
N ALA A 68 -0.81 -7.27 -7.81
CA ALA A 68 -2.17 -7.79 -7.93
C ALA A 68 -3.08 -7.26 -6.80
N ARG A 69 -2.66 -7.34 -5.52
CA ARG A 69 -3.36 -6.79 -4.34
C ARG A 69 -3.61 -5.28 -4.51
N ARG A 70 -2.57 -4.53 -4.89
CA ARG A 70 -2.68 -3.10 -5.17
C ARG A 70 -3.65 -2.80 -6.32
N ASN A 71 -3.58 -3.54 -7.42
CA ASN A 71 -4.45 -3.33 -8.57
C ASN A 71 -5.90 -3.76 -8.31
N ALA A 72 -6.13 -4.83 -7.55
CA ALA A 72 -7.47 -5.34 -7.25
C ALA A 72 -8.28 -4.32 -6.44
N LYS A 73 -7.67 -3.75 -5.39
CA LYS A 73 -8.27 -2.70 -4.56
C LYS A 73 -8.50 -1.41 -5.35
N ILE A 74 -7.51 -0.93 -6.11
CA ILE A 74 -7.62 0.31 -6.91
C ILE A 74 -8.66 0.21 -8.05
N GLN A 75 -8.76 -0.95 -8.70
CA GLN A 75 -9.65 -1.16 -9.85
C GLN A 75 -11.02 -1.74 -9.45
N ASN A 76 -11.23 -2.07 -8.18
CA ASN A 76 -12.40 -2.77 -7.63
C ASN A 76 -12.83 -3.98 -8.48
N ARG A 77 -11.86 -4.81 -8.86
CA ARG A 77 -12.06 -6.09 -9.57
C ARG A 77 -11.03 -7.10 -9.09
N ARG A 78 -11.30 -8.40 -9.26
CA ARG A 78 -10.28 -9.42 -9.02
C ARG A 78 -9.16 -9.37 -10.07
N ILE A 79 -7.92 -9.66 -9.66
CA ILE A 79 -6.72 -9.68 -10.51
C ILE A 79 -6.06 -11.06 -10.40
N GLU A 80 -5.67 -11.68 -11.52
CA GLU A 80 -5.08 -13.03 -11.53
C GLU A 80 -3.59 -13.02 -11.18
N LEU A 81 -3.16 -14.04 -10.44
CA LEU A 81 -1.76 -14.38 -10.19
C LEU A 81 -1.30 -15.39 -11.25
N LEU A 82 -0.61 -14.92 -12.28
CA LEU A 82 -0.20 -15.75 -13.42
C LEU A 82 0.91 -16.74 -13.05
N SER A 83 1.72 -16.43 -12.02
CA SER A 83 2.65 -17.38 -11.39
C SER A 83 1.95 -18.57 -10.72
N GLN A 84 0.72 -18.40 -10.22
CA GLN A 84 -0.08 -19.48 -9.62
C GLN A 84 -1.02 -20.19 -10.62
N ARG A 85 -1.01 -19.82 -11.90
CA ARG A 85 -1.84 -20.43 -12.94
C ARG A 85 -1.28 -21.80 -13.38
N THR A 86 -2.14 -22.82 -13.36
CA THR A 86 -1.89 -24.17 -13.89
C THR A 86 -2.83 -24.52 -15.06
N GLU A 87 -2.69 -25.70 -15.64
CA GLU A 87 -3.58 -26.31 -16.65
C GLU A 87 -5.05 -26.40 -16.19
N SER A 88 -5.29 -26.46 -14.87
CA SER A 88 -6.60 -26.71 -14.26
C SER A 88 -6.98 -25.75 -13.13
N SER A 89 -6.12 -24.80 -12.73
CA SER A 89 -6.43 -23.84 -11.67
C SER A 89 -5.91 -22.43 -11.96
N SER A 90 -6.71 -21.41 -11.62
CA SER A 90 -6.34 -19.99 -11.55
C SER A 90 -6.50 -19.50 -10.13
N VAL A 91 -5.62 -18.60 -9.68
CA VAL A 91 -5.78 -17.89 -8.40
C VAL A 91 -5.90 -16.40 -8.66
N TYR A 92 -6.86 -15.76 -8.01
CA TYR A 92 -7.17 -14.35 -8.12
C TYR A 92 -7.08 -13.68 -6.75
N VAL A 93 -6.54 -12.46 -6.72
CA VAL A 93 -6.67 -11.56 -5.57
C VAL A 93 -7.95 -10.77 -5.71
N ASN A 94 -8.76 -10.72 -4.65
CA ASN A 94 -10.01 -9.97 -4.58
C ASN A 94 -9.80 -8.52 -4.09
N PRO A 95 -10.74 -7.58 -4.33
CA PRO A 95 -10.61 -6.17 -3.91
C PRO A 95 -10.54 -5.95 -2.39
N ASP A 96 -11.00 -6.92 -1.59
CA ASP A 96 -11.00 -6.91 -0.13
C ASP A 96 -9.69 -7.43 0.49
N GLY A 97 -8.82 -8.09 -0.29
CA GLY A 97 -7.58 -8.72 0.16
C GLY A 97 -7.60 -10.25 0.12
N THR A 98 -8.78 -10.88 0.09
CA THR A 98 -8.90 -12.35 0.06
C THR A 98 -8.44 -12.95 -1.28
N LEU A 99 -8.09 -14.23 -1.26
CA LEU A 99 -7.71 -14.99 -2.45
C LEU A 99 -8.88 -15.86 -2.92
N THR A 100 -9.10 -15.93 -4.23
CA THR A 100 -10.04 -16.88 -4.88
C THR A 100 -9.27 -17.86 -5.75
N ALA A 101 -9.24 -19.13 -5.40
CA ALA A 101 -8.87 -20.19 -6.32
C ALA A 101 -10.09 -20.66 -7.12
N GLU A 102 -9.95 -20.79 -8.44
CA GLU A 102 -10.89 -21.49 -9.32
C GLU A 102 -10.18 -22.73 -9.85
N THR A 103 -10.56 -23.92 -9.37
CA THR A 103 -9.96 -25.21 -9.74
C THR A 103 -10.95 -26.11 -10.46
N TYR A 104 -10.53 -26.73 -11.55
CA TYR A 104 -11.33 -27.56 -12.43
C TYR A 104 -11.05 -29.04 -12.20
N ALA A 105 -12.03 -29.90 -12.47
CA ALA A 105 -11.83 -31.35 -12.34
C ALA A 105 -10.77 -31.87 -13.32
N GLY A 106 -10.74 -31.34 -14.55
CA GLY A 106 -9.72 -31.64 -15.56
C GLY A 106 -9.03 -30.36 -16.07
N PRO A 107 -8.06 -30.49 -17.00
CA PRO A 107 -7.47 -29.32 -17.63
C PRO A 107 -8.50 -28.56 -18.48
N VAL A 108 -8.36 -27.25 -18.51
CA VAL A 108 -9.13 -26.33 -19.38
C VAL A 108 -8.24 -25.53 -20.33
N ARG A 109 -6.92 -25.61 -20.13
CA ARG A 109 -5.88 -24.91 -20.89
C ARG A 109 -4.56 -25.68 -20.83
N VAL A 110 -3.64 -25.33 -21.73
CA VAL A 110 -2.28 -25.87 -21.78
C VAL A 110 -1.25 -24.77 -21.92
N LYS A 111 -0.02 -25.05 -21.49
CA LYS A 111 1.10 -24.12 -21.61
C LYS A 111 1.85 -24.36 -22.91
N GLN A 112 1.93 -23.34 -23.74
CA GLN A 112 2.56 -23.38 -25.05
C GLN A 112 4.09 -23.34 -24.95
N ALA A 113 4.77 -23.70 -26.04
CA ALA A 113 6.24 -23.78 -26.11
C ALA A 113 6.95 -22.42 -25.92
N ASP A 114 6.25 -21.30 -26.10
CA ASP A 114 6.74 -19.94 -25.82
C ASP A 114 6.49 -19.50 -24.35
N GLY A 115 5.80 -20.33 -23.56
CA GLY A 115 5.43 -20.07 -22.18
C GLY A 115 4.05 -19.42 -21.99
N SER A 116 3.33 -19.09 -23.06
CA SER A 116 1.95 -18.60 -23.01
C SER A 116 0.94 -19.70 -22.63
N TRP A 117 -0.32 -19.33 -22.41
CA TRP A 117 -1.41 -20.24 -22.05
C TRP A 117 -2.54 -20.15 -23.07
N SER A 118 -2.88 -21.27 -23.71
CA SER A 118 -4.06 -21.39 -24.60
C SER A 118 -5.15 -22.22 -23.93
N HIS A 119 -6.41 -21.81 -24.07
CA HIS A 119 -7.55 -22.66 -23.72
C HIS A 119 -7.56 -23.92 -24.61
N ILE A 120 -8.17 -25.00 -24.11
CA ILE A 120 -8.33 -26.24 -24.89
C ILE A 120 -9.47 -26.07 -25.89
N ASP A 121 -9.15 -26.24 -27.17
CA ASP A 121 -10.10 -26.33 -28.27
C ASP A 121 -9.80 -27.61 -29.07
N THR A 122 -10.79 -28.50 -29.16
CA THR A 122 -10.67 -29.80 -29.83
C THR A 122 -11.10 -29.76 -31.29
N GLY A 123 -11.43 -28.59 -31.84
CA GLY A 123 -11.74 -28.41 -33.26
C GLY A 123 -10.60 -28.90 -34.16
N LEU A 124 -10.91 -29.81 -35.09
CA LEU A 124 -9.92 -30.46 -35.96
C LEU A 124 -9.59 -29.58 -37.17
N THR A 125 -8.31 -29.28 -37.35
CA THR A 125 -7.76 -28.58 -38.52
C THR A 125 -6.88 -29.51 -39.37
N ASP A 126 -6.73 -29.18 -40.65
CA ASP A 126 -5.84 -29.87 -41.59
C ASP A 126 -4.63 -28.96 -41.91
N GLU A 127 -3.52 -29.18 -41.20
CA GLU A 127 -2.29 -28.37 -41.33
C GLU A 127 -1.08 -29.16 -41.89
N GLY A 128 -1.24 -30.44 -42.25
CA GLY A 128 -0.07 -31.26 -42.60
C GLY A 128 -0.34 -32.62 -43.25
N ALA A 129 -0.32 -33.68 -42.44
CA ALA A 129 -0.39 -35.08 -42.87
C ALA A 129 -1.26 -35.93 -41.92
N ALA A 130 -2.14 -35.24 -41.19
CA ALA A 130 -3.13 -35.70 -40.24
C ALA A 130 -4.02 -34.49 -39.90
N LEU A 131 -5.22 -34.78 -39.39
CA LEU A 131 -6.09 -33.81 -38.73
C LEU A 131 -5.69 -33.71 -37.26
N GLU A 132 -5.44 -32.50 -36.75
CA GLU A 132 -5.00 -32.26 -35.37
C GLU A 132 -5.92 -31.23 -34.69
N PRO A 133 -6.15 -31.30 -33.37
CA PRO A 133 -6.98 -30.31 -32.66
C PRO A 133 -6.23 -29.00 -32.44
N GLU A 134 -6.90 -27.84 -32.58
CA GLU A 134 -6.26 -26.51 -32.47
C GLU A 134 -5.50 -26.32 -31.14
N THR A 135 -5.97 -26.87 -30.01
CA THR A 135 -5.18 -26.99 -28.78
C THR A 135 -5.73 -28.10 -27.86
N ALA A 136 -4.94 -29.14 -27.57
CA ALA A 136 -5.30 -30.21 -26.64
C ALA A 136 -4.21 -30.52 -25.59
N ALA A 137 -4.58 -31.21 -24.50
CA ALA A 137 -3.68 -31.59 -23.39
C ALA A 137 -3.03 -32.98 -23.54
N ALA A 138 -3.06 -33.53 -24.74
CA ALA A 138 -2.26 -34.66 -25.21
C ALA A 138 -2.00 -34.49 -26.71
N ASP A 139 -0.90 -35.03 -27.24
CA ASP A 139 -0.60 -34.96 -28.67
C ASP A 139 -1.58 -35.88 -29.40
N ILE A 140 -2.52 -35.36 -30.20
CA ILE A 140 -3.59 -36.13 -30.87
C ILE A 140 -3.52 -35.90 -32.37
N ALA A 141 -3.55 -36.98 -33.15
CA ALA A 141 -3.59 -36.93 -34.61
C ALA A 141 -4.60 -37.95 -35.16
N VAL A 142 -5.48 -37.48 -36.06
CA VAL A 142 -6.60 -38.21 -36.68
C VAL A 142 -6.37 -38.28 -38.20
N SER A 143 -6.85 -39.32 -38.89
CA SER A 143 -6.49 -39.57 -40.30
C SER A 143 -7.12 -38.58 -41.28
N ASP A 144 -6.34 -38.06 -42.23
CA ASP A 144 -6.82 -37.37 -43.45
C ASP A 144 -7.33 -38.35 -44.53
N GLY A 145 -7.11 -39.65 -44.32
CA GLY A 145 -7.56 -40.73 -45.18
C GLY A 145 -6.47 -41.27 -46.13
N GLY A 146 -6.82 -42.24 -46.96
CA GLY A 146 -5.91 -42.80 -47.96
C GLY A 146 -4.86 -43.80 -47.43
N ASP A 147 -4.71 -43.95 -46.11
CA ASP A 147 -3.95 -45.05 -45.49
C ASP A 147 -4.78 -45.87 -44.46
N LYS A 148 -4.13 -46.65 -43.58
CA LYS A 148 -4.78 -47.52 -42.59
C LYS A 148 -4.60 -47.07 -41.13
N LYS A 149 -4.01 -45.90 -40.87
CA LYS A 149 -3.97 -45.28 -39.53
C LYS A 149 -5.28 -44.54 -39.33
N LEU A 150 -5.95 -44.74 -38.20
CA LEU A 150 -7.24 -44.11 -37.89
C LEU A 150 -7.03 -42.88 -37.00
N ALA A 151 -6.45 -43.09 -35.83
CA ALA A 151 -6.18 -42.04 -34.86
C ALA A 151 -5.05 -42.45 -33.92
N SER A 152 -4.37 -41.48 -33.32
CA SER A 152 -3.31 -41.70 -32.34
C SER A 152 -3.32 -40.62 -31.27
N VAL A 153 -2.89 -41.01 -30.07
CA VAL A 153 -2.64 -40.08 -28.96
C VAL A 153 -1.36 -40.46 -28.22
N ALA A 154 -0.55 -39.46 -27.88
CA ALA A 154 0.68 -39.60 -27.12
C ALA A 154 0.73 -38.62 -25.94
N LYS A 155 1.37 -39.06 -24.84
CA LYS A 155 1.65 -38.21 -23.68
C LYS A 155 2.81 -38.81 -22.86
N GLY A 156 3.76 -37.97 -22.44
CA GLY A 156 4.87 -38.39 -21.57
C GLY A 156 5.77 -39.50 -22.14
N GLY A 157 5.82 -39.67 -23.47
CA GLY A 157 6.62 -40.70 -24.15
C GLY A 157 5.91 -42.05 -24.37
N ALA A 158 4.76 -42.27 -23.75
CA ALA A 158 3.84 -43.36 -24.08
C ALA A 158 2.89 -42.95 -25.22
N SER A 159 2.43 -43.91 -26.03
CA SER A 159 1.44 -43.65 -27.08
C SER A 159 0.60 -44.88 -27.43
N MET A 160 -0.63 -44.62 -27.84
CA MET A 160 -1.54 -45.56 -28.49
C MET A 160 -1.92 -45.00 -29.86
N ALA A 161 -1.92 -45.85 -30.88
CA ALA A 161 -2.55 -45.56 -32.16
C ALA A 161 -3.47 -46.72 -32.55
N LEU A 162 -4.60 -46.39 -33.16
CA LEU A 162 -5.51 -47.35 -33.76
C LEU A 162 -5.36 -47.31 -35.28
N GLY A 163 -5.44 -48.49 -35.89
CA GLY A 163 -5.57 -48.66 -37.33
C GLY A 163 -6.98 -49.06 -37.73
N TRP A 164 -7.20 -49.15 -39.03
CA TRP A 164 -8.39 -49.74 -39.62
C TRP A 164 -8.01 -50.93 -40.52
N GLU A 165 -8.88 -51.94 -40.63
CA GLU A 165 -8.57 -53.13 -41.45
C GLU A 165 -8.46 -52.80 -42.95
N HIS A 166 -9.16 -51.75 -43.40
CA HIS A 166 -9.16 -51.28 -44.78
C HIS A 166 -8.58 -49.87 -44.89
N THR A 167 -8.21 -49.46 -46.11
CA THR A 167 -7.78 -48.08 -46.35
C THR A 167 -8.96 -47.14 -46.13
N LEU A 168 -8.77 -46.11 -45.31
CA LEU A 168 -9.81 -45.14 -44.99
C LEU A 168 -10.10 -44.23 -46.21
N PRO A 169 -11.36 -43.80 -46.40
CA PRO A 169 -11.70 -42.72 -47.32
C PRO A 169 -11.15 -41.38 -46.78
N THR A 170 -11.19 -40.32 -47.59
CA THR A 170 -11.06 -38.95 -47.06
C THR A 170 -12.29 -38.63 -46.19
N PRO A 171 -12.13 -38.14 -44.95
CA PRO A 171 -13.26 -37.85 -44.08
C PRO A 171 -13.99 -36.56 -44.48
N THR A 172 -15.21 -36.41 -43.97
CA THR A 172 -15.80 -35.08 -43.74
C THR A 172 -15.51 -34.64 -42.31
N VAL A 173 -15.01 -33.42 -42.14
CA VAL A 173 -14.66 -32.85 -40.82
C VAL A 173 -15.70 -31.84 -40.41
N LYS A 174 -16.15 -31.89 -39.15
CA LYS A 174 -17.05 -30.93 -38.53
C LYS A 174 -16.67 -30.78 -37.06
N ASP A 175 -16.37 -29.56 -36.66
CA ASP A 175 -15.97 -29.19 -35.31
C ASP A 175 -14.81 -30.09 -34.82
N ASP A 176 -15.00 -30.88 -33.76
CA ASP A 176 -14.01 -31.82 -33.19
C ASP A 176 -13.98 -33.21 -33.86
N THR A 177 -14.81 -33.44 -34.89
CA THR A 177 -15.15 -34.79 -35.37
C THR A 177 -14.85 -34.99 -36.87
N ALA A 178 -14.07 -36.03 -37.19
CA ALA A 178 -13.86 -36.55 -38.54
C ALA A 178 -14.78 -37.76 -38.80
N SER A 179 -15.41 -37.83 -39.98
CA SER A 179 -16.39 -38.86 -40.36
C SER A 179 -16.05 -39.52 -41.70
N TYR A 180 -15.86 -40.83 -41.69
CA TYR A 180 -15.42 -41.67 -42.81
C TYR A 180 -16.57 -42.57 -43.31
N ASP A 181 -17.05 -42.35 -44.54
CA ASP A 181 -18.02 -43.23 -45.21
C ASP A 181 -17.36 -44.55 -45.63
N LEU A 182 -17.69 -45.64 -44.94
CA LEU A 182 -17.14 -46.98 -45.21
C LEU A 182 -17.93 -47.75 -46.27
N GLY A 183 -19.04 -47.21 -46.77
CA GLY A 183 -20.02 -47.93 -47.60
C GLY A 183 -21.02 -48.76 -46.79
N ASP A 184 -21.96 -49.38 -47.51
CA ASP A 184 -23.01 -50.27 -46.96
C ASP A 184 -23.75 -49.72 -45.72
N GLY A 185 -23.99 -48.39 -45.70
CA GLY A 185 -24.69 -47.69 -44.62
C GLY A 185 -23.87 -47.51 -43.34
N GLN A 186 -22.54 -47.60 -43.40
CA GLN A 186 -21.65 -47.51 -42.24
C GLN A 186 -20.77 -46.26 -42.29
N THR A 187 -20.84 -45.41 -41.25
CA THR A 187 -19.94 -44.26 -41.07
C THR A 187 -19.11 -44.45 -39.82
N LEU A 188 -17.79 -44.55 -39.96
CA LEU A 188 -16.86 -44.48 -38.84
C LEU A 188 -16.64 -43.01 -38.48
N THR A 189 -16.77 -42.63 -37.22
CA THR A 189 -16.41 -41.30 -36.73
C THR A 189 -15.26 -41.37 -35.73
N VAL A 190 -14.46 -40.31 -35.68
CA VAL A 190 -13.44 -40.07 -34.66
C VAL A 190 -13.61 -38.65 -34.14
N THR A 191 -13.77 -38.50 -32.84
CA THR A 191 -13.97 -37.21 -32.15
C THR A 191 -12.80 -36.93 -31.23
N ALA A 192 -12.10 -35.80 -31.42
CA ALA A 192 -11.02 -35.35 -30.56
C ALA A 192 -11.55 -34.89 -29.20
N LEU A 193 -10.81 -35.23 -28.13
CA LEU A 193 -11.14 -34.93 -26.74
C LEU A 193 -9.90 -34.35 -26.04
N LYS A 194 -10.09 -33.69 -24.89
CA LYS A 194 -9.03 -32.98 -24.15
C LYS A 194 -7.71 -33.74 -23.95
N GLN A 195 -7.76 -35.07 -23.86
CA GLN A 195 -6.60 -35.95 -23.61
C GLN A 195 -6.60 -37.21 -24.50
N GLY A 196 -7.33 -37.22 -25.61
CA GLY A 196 -7.41 -38.39 -26.50
C GLY A 196 -8.47 -38.23 -27.57
N PHE A 197 -9.11 -39.33 -27.96
CA PHE A 197 -10.23 -39.33 -28.90
C PHE A 197 -11.24 -40.41 -28.52
N SER A 198 -12.47 -40.28 -29.01
CA SER A 198 -13.42 -41.40 -29.10
C SER A 198 -13.59 -41.81 -30.56
N GLN A 199 -14.07 -43.03 -30.80
CA GLN A 199 -14.36 -43.56 -32.13
C GLN A 199 -15.66 -44.36 -32.11
N ASN A 200 -16.48 -44.25 -33.14
CA ASN A 200 -17.78 -44.91 -33.22
C ASN A 200 -18.02 -45.41 -34.65
N VAL A 201 -18.72 -46.53 -34.83
CA VAL A 201 -19.33 -46.88 -36.11
C VAL A 201 -20.83 -46.63 -36.03
N LEU A 202 -21.32 -45.71 -36.83
CA LEU A 202 -22.74 -45.44 -37.05
C LEU A 202 -23.24 -46.36 -38.16
N LEU A 203 -24.34 -47.06 -37.90
CA LEU A 203 -25.06 -47.90 -38.86
C LEU A 203 -26.38 -47.22 -39.22
N ASP A 204 -26.60 -46.82 -40.47
CA ASP A 204 -27.83 -46.15 -40.92
C ASP A 204 -29.01 -47.11 -41.14
N GLU A 205 -28.74 -48.41 -41.29
CA GLU A 205 -29.76 -49.47 -41.37
C GLU A 205 -29.30 -50.79 -40.72
N ALA A 206 -30.19 -51.79 -40.70
CA ALA A 206 -29.89 -53.09 -40.12
C ALA A 206 -28.84 -53.83 -40.98
N PRO A 207 -27.76 -54.37 -40.39
CA PRO A 207 -26.73 -55.08 -41.16
C PRO A 207 -27.30 -56.35 -41.80
N THR A 208 -26.91 -56.62 -43.04
CA THR A 208 -27.42 -57.75 -43.85
C THR A 208 -26.69 -59.07 -43.59
N ALA A 209 -25.63 -59.04 -42.79
CA ALA A 209 -24.84 -60.17 -42.32
C ALA A 209 -24.27 -59.87 -40.93
N ASP A 210 -23.73 -60.89 -40.25
CA ASP A 210 -23.11 -60.73 -38.93
C ASP A 210 -21.89 -59.79 -39.01
N LEU A 211 -21.83 -58.78 -38.13
CA LEU A 211 -20.76 -57.79 -38.11
C LEU A 211 -19.57 -58.25 -37.27
N THR A 212 -18.36 -57.86 -37.67
CA THR A 212 -17.16 -57.98 -36.85
C THR A 212 -16.19 -56.87 -37.23
N TYR A 213 -15.83 -56.01 -36.28
CA TYR A 213 -14.85 -54.95 -36.48
C TYR A 213 -13.50 -55.39 -35.91
N ARG A 214 -12.44 -55.27 -36.70
CA ARG A 214 -11.07 -55.62 -36.31
C ARG A 214 -10.22 -54.35 -36.34
N ILE A 215 -9.82 -53.88 -35.18
CA ILE A 215 -9.15 -52.59 -34.97
C ILE A 215 -7.72 -52.86 -34.49
N PRO A 216 -6.70 -52.79 -35.38
CA PRO A 216 -5.30 -52.94 -34.99
C PRO A 216 -4.89 -51.89 -33.93
N VAL A 217 -4.21 -52.34 -32.88
CA VAL A 217 -3.76 -51.48 -31.77
C VAL A 217 -2.23 -51.45 -31.75
N ILE A 218 -1.67 -50.25 -31.94
CA ILE A 218 -0.23 -50.00 -31.99
C ILE A 218 0.16 -49.29 -30.69
N LEU A 219 0.95 -49.96 -29.85
CA LEU A 219 1.32 -49.48 -28.51
C LEU A 219 2.82 -49.22 -28.38
N LYS A 220 3.17 -48.17 -27.65
CA LYS A 220 4.56 -47.83 -27.30
C LYS A 220 4.72 -47.71 -25.79
N GLY A 221 5.41 -48.67 -25.19
CA GLY A 221 5.62 -48.75 -23.74
C GLY A 221 4.39 -49.19 -22.93
N LEU A 222 3.32 -49.58 -23.61
CA LEU A 222 2.03 -50.01 -23.05
C LEU A 222 1.66 -51.42 -23.52
N THR A 223 0.73 -52.06 -22.82
CA THR A 223 0.08 -53.31 -23.20
C THR A 223 -1.41 -53.21 -22.88
N LEU A 224 -2.26 -53.56 -23.84
CA LEU A 224 -3.71 -53.62 -23.69
C LEU A 224 -4.11 -54.96 -23.05
N SER A 225 -5.05 -54.90 -22.11
CA SER A 225 -5.61 -56.04 -21.39
C SER A 225 -7.08 -55.77 -21.07
N GLU A 226 -7.90 -56.81 -21.04
CA GLU A 226 -9.30 -56.70 -20.60
C GLU A 226 -9.40 -56.93 -19.08
N ALA A 227 -10.40 -56.33 -18.44
CA ALA A 227 -10.78 -56.61 -17.06
C ALA A 227 -11.93 -57.63 -16.99
N ASP A 228 -12.20 -58.19 -15.82
CA ASP A 228 -13.37 -59.07 -15.59
C ASP A 228 -14.72 -58.34 -15.82
N SER A 229 -14.71 -57.01 -15.94
CA SER A 229 -15.84 -56.13 -16.29
C SER A 229 -15.92 -55.74 -17.78
N GLY A 230 -15.06 -56.30 -18.64
CA GLY A 230 -14.97 -55.91 -20.06
C GLY A 230 -14.23 -54.60 -20.34
N HIS A 231 -13.72 -53.92 -19.30
CA HIS A 231 -12.94 -52.69 -19.45
C HIS A 231 -11.61 -52.90 -20.18
N LEU A 232 -11.26 -51.96 -21.05
CA LEU A 232 -10.01 -51.95 -21.80
C LEU A 232 -8.92 -51.21 -21.02
N LEU A 233 -7.96 -51.94 -20.45
CA LEU A 233 -6.93 -51.41 -19.56
C LEU A 233 -5.54 -51.36 -20.25
N LEU A 234 -4.95 -50.18 -20.34
CA LEU A 234 -3.59 -49.97 -20.84
C LEU A 234 -2.58 -49.81 -19.69
N LYS A 235 -1.73 -50.82 -19.50
CA LYS A 235 -0.71 -50.86 -18.44
C LYS A 235 0.69 -50.71 -19.04
N ASN A 236 1.60 -50.06 -18.32
CA ASN A 236 3.00 -49.98 -18.73
C ASN A 236 3.78 -51.26 -18.38
N GLY A 237 5.04 -51.35 -18.81
CA GLY A 237 5.94 -52.49 -18.52
C GLY A 237 6.26 -52.73 -17.04
N ALA A 238 5.81 -51.87 -16.12
CA ALA A 238 5.88 -52.08 -14.66
C ALA A 238 4.52 -52.50 -14.05
N GLY A 239 3.52 -52.78 -14.89
CA GLY A 239 2.16 -53.16 -14.48
C GLY A 239 1.26 -52.01 -14.02
N LYS A 240 1.76 -50.77 -13.98
CA LYS A 240 0.96 -49.60 -13.60
C LYS A 240 -0.02 -49.26 -14.72
N LEU A 241 -1.30 -49.08 -14.39
CA LEU A 241 -2.30 -48.51 -15.29
C LEU A 241 -1.87 -47.09 -15.71
N VAL A 242 -1.90 -46.82 -17.01
CA VAL A 242 -1.59 -45.51 -17.61
C VAL A 242 -2.83 -44.87 -18.21
N ALA A 243 -3.72 -45.68 -18.79
CA ALA A 243 -4.99 -45.25 -19.35
C ALA A 243 -5.95 -46.44 -19.43
N GLU A 244 -7.20 -46.15 -19.77
CA GLU A 244 -8.25 -47.14 -19.96
C GLU A 244 -9.39 -46.58 -20.83
N ALA A 245 -10.30 -47.46 -21.23
CA ALA A 245 -11.61 -47.11 -21.74
C ALA A 245 -12.69 -48.04 -21.15
N PRO A 246 -13.94 -47.59 -21.03
CA PRO A 246 -15.09 -48.43 -20.65
C PRO A 246 -15.24 -49.71 -21.49
N ALA A 247 -16.09 -50.63 -21.02
CA ALA A 247 -16.54 -51.74 -21.86
C ALA A 247 -17.23 -51.22 -23.15
N PRO A 248 -16.90 -51.74 -24.35
CA PRO A 248 -17.57 -51.34 -25.58
C PRO A 248 -19.08 -51.63 -25.60
N MET A 249 -19.88 -50.67 -26.09
CA MET A 249 -21.35 -50.71 -26.05
C MET A 249 -21.97 -50.42 -27.42
N MET A 250 -23.26 -50.75 -27.58
CA MET A 250 -24.05 -50.36 -28.75
C MET A 250 -25.45 -49.92 -28.37
N TRP A 251 -25.98 -48.90 -29.06
CA TRP A 251 -27.30 -48.33 -28.79
C TRP A 251 -27.97 -47.74 -30.03
N ASP A 252 -29.29 -47.55 -30.00
CA ASP A 252 -30.05 -46.93 -31.10
C ASP A 252 -30.31 -45.44 -30.87
N SER A 253 -30.62 -44.71 -31.94
CA SER A 253 -30.98 -43.28 -31.91
C SER A 253 -32.41 -43.01 -31.40
N SER A 254 -33.03 -43.95 -30.67
CA SER A 254 -34.25 -43.66 -29.93
C SER A 254 -33.93 -42.91 -28.63
N VAL A 255 -34.92 -42.22 -28.06
CA VAL A 255 -34.76 -41.54 -26.77
C VAL A 255 -35.91 -41.90 -25.85
N ASP A 256 -35.62 -42.36 -24.63
CA ASP A 256 -36.57 -42.29 -23.51
C ASP A 256 -36.59 -40.87 -22.95
N LYS A 257 -37.77 -40.23 -23.04
CA LYS A 257 -38.00 -38.87 -22.56
C LYS A 257 -37.80 -38.71 -21.04
N ARG A 258 -37.72 -39.80 -20.29
CA ARG A 258 -37.45 -39.79 -18.84
C ARG A 258 -35.96 -39.77 -18.52
N SER A 259 -35.09 -40.27 -19.38
CA SER A 259 -33.66 -40.40 -19.10
C SER A 259 -32.74 -39.59 -20.02
N GLY A 260 -33.22 -39.26 -21.22
CA GLY A 260 -32.38 -38.72 -22.30
C GLY A 260 -31.47 -39.77 -22.94
N GLU A 261 -31.54 -41.03 -22.49
CA GLU A 261 -30.76 -42.16 -22.97
C GLU A 261 -31.52 -42.89 -24.09
N SER A 262 -30.81 -43.78 -24.80
CA SER A 262 -31.44 -44.75 -25.68
C SER A 262 -32.35 -45.73 -24.93
N LYS A 263 -33.34 -46.28 -25.63
CA LYS A 263 -34.20 -47.37 -25.13
C LYS A 263 -33.62 -48.75 -25.38
N HIS A 264 -32.73 -48.86 -26.36
CA HIS A 264 -32.11 -50.11 -26.76
C HIS A 264 -30.60 -49.93 -26.57
N LEU A 265 -30.04 -50.70 -25.64
CA LEU A 265 -28.66 -50.65 -25.23
C LEU A 265 -28.19 -52.09 -25.00
N ALA A 266 -27.03 -52.44 -25.53
CA ALA A 266 -26.37 -53.73 -25.30
C ALA A 266 -24.86 -53.55 -25.17
N ALA A 267 -24.21 -54.47 -24.48
CA ALA A 267 -22.75 -54.60 -24.52
C ALA A 267 -22.32 -55.26 -25.84
N LEU A 268 -21.11 -54.96 -26.30
CA LEU A 268 -20.48 -55.62 -27.43
C LEU A 268 -19.62 -56.80 -26.96
N ASP A 269 -19.74 -57.95 -27.62
CA ASP A 269 -18.74 -59.01 -27.48
C ASP A 269 -17.39 -58.48 -27.94
N THR A 270 -16.39 -58.58 -27.07
CA THR A 270 -15.09 -57.93 -27.19
C THR A 270 -13.99 -58.96 -26.99
N GLU A 271 -12.94 -58.91 -27.80
CA GLU A 271 -11.79 -59.82 -27.71
C GLU A 271 -10.50 -59.10 -28.09
N ILE A 272 -9.42 -59.33 -27.33
CA ILE A 272 -8.07 -58.81 -27.63
C ILE A 272 -7.22 -59.94 -28.23
N GLU A 273 -7.17 -60.01 -29.56
CA GLU A 273 -6.22 -60.87 -30.25
C GLU A 273 -4.80 -60.30 -30.10
N THR A 274 -3.82 -61.14 -29.75
CA THR A 274 -2.40 -60.76 -29.65
C THR A 274 -1.54 -61.65 -30.54
N ALA A 275 -0.86 -61.04 -31.51
CA ALA A 275 -0.01 -61.71 -32.48
C ALA A 275 1.34 -62.14 -31.90
N ALA A 276 2.04 -63.04 -32.60
CA ALA A 276 3.32 -63.59 -32.16
C ALA A 276 4.49 -62.58 -32.13
N ASP A 277 4.32 -61.40 -32.72
CA ASP A 277 5.25 -60.25 -32.64
C ASP A 277 4.90 -59.24 -31.54
N GLY A 278 3.79 -59.45 -30.81
CA GLY A 278 3.27 -58.56 -29.78
C GLY A 278 2.26 -57.52 -30.27
N THR A 279 1.95 -57.46 -31.56
CA THR A 279 0.88 -56.59 -32.09
C THR A 279 -0.48 -57.03 -31.55
N GLN A 280 -1.30 -56.10 -31.08
CA GLN A 280 -2.64 -56.40 -30.55
C GLN A 280 -3.72 -55.94 -31.53
N THR A 281 -4.89 -56.57 -31.51
CA THR A 281 -6.07 -56.19 -32.29
C THR A 281 -7.30 -56.29 -31.40
N LEU A 282 -8.03 -55.19 -31.26
CA LEU A 282 -9.32 -55.16 -30.61
C LEU A 282 -10.37 -55.67 -31.62
N VAL A 283 -11.13 -56.69 -31.24
CA VAL A 283 -12.19 -57.27 -32.06
C VAL A 283 -13.52 -57.02 -31.37
N LEU A 284 -14.47 -56.42 -32.09
CA LEU A 284 -15.86 -56.23 -31.63
C LEU A 284 -16.82 -57.09 -32.45
N ARG A 285 -17.86 -57.64 -31.82
CA ARG A 285 -18.95 -58.36 -32.48
C ARG A 285 -20.31 -57.85 -32.00
N PRO A 286 -20.97 -56.96 -32.75
CA PRO A 286 -22.36 -56.57 -32.51
C PRO A 286 -23.31 -57.78 -32.60
N ASP A 287 -24.17 -57.96 -31.59
CA ASP A 287 -25.07 -59.11 -31.52
C ASP A 287 -26.16 -59.05 -32.62
N ALA A 288 -26.23 -60.10 -33.45
CA ALA A 288 -27.24 -60.25 -34.48
C ALA A 288 -28.68 -60.38 -33.94
N ASP A 289 -28.87 -60.70 -32.65
CA ASP A 289 -30.17 -60.67 -31.98
C ASP A 289 -30.60 -59.23 -31.62
N TYR A 290 -29.66 -58.31 -31.35
CA TYR A 290 -29.96 -56.90 -31.05
C TYR A 290 -30.72 -56.22 -32.20
N PHE A 291 -30.28 -56.44 -33.45
CA PHE A 291 -30.87 -55.85 -34.65
C PHE A 291 -32.27 -56.40 -35.02
N ARG A 292 -32.77 -57.42 -34.31
CA ARG A 292 -34.13 -57.95 -34.48
C ARG A 292 -35.18 -57.19 -33.65
N GLN A 293 -34.74 -56.21 -32.85
CA GLN A 293 -35.61 -55.30 -32.11
C GLN A 293 -36.19 -54.18 -33.00
N ASN A 294 -37.17 -53.44 -32.49
CA ASN A 294 -37.74 -52.28 -33.18
C ASN A 294 -36.85 -51.03 -32.96
N LEU A 295 -35.70 -51.02 -33.61
CA LEU A 295 -34.68 -49.97 -33.46
C LEU A 295 -35.01 -48.70 -34.25
N THR A 296 -34.49 -47.56 -33.78
CA THR A 296 -34.44 -46.27 -34.47
C THR A 296 -33.00 -46.01 -34.93
N TYR A 297 -32.79 -45.93 -36.24
CA TYR A 297 -31.46 -45.72 -36.82
C TYR A 297 -31.08 -44.22 -36.88
N PRO A 298 -29.78 -43.87 -36.86
CA PRO A 298 -28.62 -44.78 -36.84
C PRO A 298 -28.45 -45.51 -35.50
N VAL A 299 -27.82 -46.69 -35.56
CA VAL A 299 -27.33 -47.44 -34.39
C VAL A 299 -25.84 -47.13 -34.22
N THR A 300 -25.44 -46.73 -33.03
CA THR A 300 -24.04 -46.51 -32.68
C THR A 300 -23.44 -47.80 -32.15
N VAL A 301 -22.26 -48.16 -32.65
CA VAL A 301 -21.36 -49.20 -32.14
C VAL A 301 -20.11 -48.49 -31.63
N ASP A 302 -19.88 -48.49 -30.32
CA ASP A 302 -18.88 -47.67 -29.61
C ASP A 302 -17.74 -48.53 -29.03
N PRO A 303 -16.63 -48.72 -29.77
CA PRO A 303 -15.34 -49.07 -29.19
C PRO A 303 -14.71 -47.86 -28.50
N THR A 304 -15.17 -47.54 -27.28
CA THR A 304 -14.56 -46.47 -26.48
C THR A 304 -13.02 -46.66 -26.41
N SER A 305 -12.24 -45.60 -26.64
CA SER A 305 -10.79 -45.73 -26.88
C SER A 305 -9.97 -44.46 -26.54
N THR A 306 -10.21 -43.87 -25.37
CA THR A 306 -9.44 -42.71 -24.89
C THR A 306 -8.12 -43.09 -24.21
N LEU A 307 -7.10 -42.22 -24.27
CA LEU A 307 -5.96 -42.24 -23.33
C LEU A 307 -6.10 -41.19 -22.21
N ALA A 308 -7.30 -41.02 -21.67
CA ALA A 308 -7.55 -39.99 -20.66
C ALA A 308 -7.23 -40.50 -19.24
N VAL A 309 -6.46 -39.72 -18.48
CA VAL A 309 -6.33 -39.90 -17.01
C VAL A 309 -7.24 -38.86 -16.38
N THR A 310 -8.52 -39.21 -16.27
CA THR A 310 -9.56 -38.32 -15.74
C THR A 310 -9.63 -38.43 -14.22
N THR A 311 -10.23 -37.41 -13.61
CA THR A 311 -10.44 -37.31 -12.16
C THR A 311 -11.88 -37.63 -11.76
N ASP A 312 -12.73 -37.95 -12.74
CA ASP A 312 -14.16 -38.18 -12.58
C ASP A 312 -14.66 -39.40 -13.38
N THR A 313 -15.83 -39.89 -12.99
CA THR A 313 -16.53 -41.03 -13.58
C THR A 313 -17.99 -41.04 -13.11
N TRP A 314 -18.85 -41.78 -13.79
CA TRP A 314 -20.14 -42.22 -13.24
C TRP A 314 -20.32 -43.72 -13.39
N VAL A 315 -21.26 -44.27 -12.61
CA VAL A 315 -21.74 -45.66 -12.68
C VAL A 315 -23.25 -45.69 -12.48
N ALA A 316 -23.93 -46.69 -13.03
CA ALA A 316 -25.37 -46.87 -12.90
C ALA A 316 -25.78 -48.34 -12.82
N THR A 317 -26.99 -48.64 -12.35
CA THR A 317 -27.50 -50.04 -12.33
C THR A 317 -27.63 -50.69 -13.72
N ASN A 318 -27.61 -49.90 -14.80
CA ASN A 318 -27.58 -50.36 -16.20
C ASN A 318 -26.23 -50.10 -16.92
N TYR A 319 -25.27 -49.47 -16.23
CA TYR A 319 -23.87 -49.30 -16.65
C TYR A 319 -23.01 -49.54 -15.38
N PRO A 320 -22.87 -50.81 -14.96
CA PRO A 320 -22.38 -51.13 -13.62
C PRO A 320 -20.90 -50.79 -13.40
N ASP A 321 -20.16 -50.41 -14.44
CA ASP A 321 -18.72 -50.16 -14.40
C ASP A 321 -18.38 -48.76 -14.93
N SER A 322 -17.18 -48.28 -14.59
CA SER A 322 -16.76 -46.87 -14.72
C SER A 322 -16.97 -46.27 -16.12
N GLN A 323 -17.45 -45.04 -16.14
CA GLN A 323 -17.62 -44.22 -17.34
C GLN A 323 -16.58 -43.07 -17.37
N VAL A 324 -15.33 -43.40 -16.99
CA VAL A 324 -14.13 -42.53 -16.89
C VAL A 324 -13.99 -41.49 -17.99
N SER A 325 -14.25 -41.87 -19.24
CA SER A 325 -14.03 -41.07 -20.45
C SER A 325 -15.26 -40.30 -20.93
N SER A 326 -16.40 -40.45 -20.24
CA SER A 326 -17.67 -39.84 -20.62
C SER A 326 -17.59 -38.32 -20.56
N THR A 327 -18.23 -37.62 -21.51
CA THR A 327 -18.38 -36.14 -21.50
C THR A 327 -19.49 -35.64 -20.56
N GLU A 328 -20.07 -36.55 -19.79
CA GLU A 328 -21.15 -36.30 -18.84
C GLU A 328 -20.97 -37.03 -17.51
N LEU A 329 -21.75 -36.60 -16.51
CA LEU A 329 -21.86 -37.17 -15.16
C LEU A 329 -23.36 -37.35 -14.83
N LYS A 330 -23.75 -38.47 -14.23
CA LYS A 330 -25.17 -38.84 -13.97
C LYS A 330 -25.48 -39.03 -12.49
N SER A 331 -26.62 -38.51 -12.02
CA SER A 331 -27.07 -38.70 -10.63
C SER A 331 -28.56 -38.95 -10.51
N GLY A 332 -28.97 -39.85 -9.60
CA GLY A 332 -30.38 -40.03 -9.20
C GLY A 332 -31.09 -41.17 -9.94
N THR A 333 -32.42 -41.09 -10.06
CA THR A 333 -33.25 -42.05 -10.83
C THR A 333 -34.36 -41.35 -11.62
N TYR A 334 -34.83 -42.00 -12.69
CA TYR A 334 -35.95 -41.54 -13.54
C TYR A 334 -37.13 -42.54 -13.60
N ASN A 335 -37.03 -43.68 -12.91
CA ASN A 335 -37.93 -44.83 -13.05
C ASN A 335 -38.08 -45.62 -11.73
N GLY A 336 -38.26 -44.90 -10.63
CA GLY A 336 -38.59 -45.48 -9.32
C GLY A 336 -37.46 -46.24 -8.63
N GLY A 337 -36.20 -45.98 -9.01
CA GLY A 337 -35.03 -46.71 -8.49
C GLY A 337 -34.66 -47.99 -9.25
N THR A 338 -35.25 -48.22 -10.43
CA THR A 338 -34.85 -49.34 -11.31
C THR A 338 -33.50 -49.05 -11.98
N THR A 339 -33.38 -47.85 -12.56
CA THR A 339 -32.14 -47.25 -13.04
C THR A 339 -31.71 -46.18 -12.04
N VAL A 340 -30.56 -46.35 -11.42
CA VAL A 340 -29.96 -45.38 -10.49
C VAL A 340 -28.55 -45.09 -10.96
N ALA A 341 -28.15 -43.82 -10.98
CA ALA A 341 -26.78 -43.40 -11.29
C ALA A 341 -26.13 -42.57 -10.18
N ARG A 342 -24.81 -42.64 -10.11
CA ARG A 342 -23.94 -41.92 -9.18
C ARG A 342 -22.68 -41.48 -9.91
N SER A 343 -22.20 -40.27 -9.62
CA SER A 343 -20.93 -39.76 -10.14
C SER A 343 -19.91 -39.56 -9.03
N PHE A 344 -18.65 -39.73 -9.37
CA PHE A 344 -17.51 -39.45 -8.51
C PHE A 344 -16.61 -38.47 -9.24
N LEU A 345 -16.08 -37.46 -8.55
CA LEU A 345 -15.19 -36.45 -9.12
C LEU A 345 -14.18 -35.96 -8.09
N LYS A 346 -13.00 -35.51 -8.56
CA LYS A 346 -11.94 -34.99 -7.71
C LYS A 346 -11.32 -33.72 -8.28
N PHE A 347 -11.06 -32.76 -7.39
CA PHE A 347 -10.27 -31.56 -7.66
C PHE A 347 -8.89 -31.71 -7.02
N ASP A 348 -7.85 -31.17 -7.66
CA ASP A 348 -6.56 -30.99 -6.99
C ASP A 348 -6.65 -29.77 -6.05
N LEU A 349 -6.13 -29.96 -4.84
CA LEU A 349 -6.12 -29.00 -3.74
C LEU A 349 -4.75 -28.95 -3.04
N ALA A 350 -3.70 -29.51 -3.65
CA ALA A 350 -2.34 -29.37 -3.16
C ALA A 350 -1.95 -27.88 -3.07
N GLY A 351 -1.38 -27.48 -1.94
CA GLY A 351 -1.02 -26.09 -1.65
C GLY A 351 -2.02 -25.32 -0.77
N TYR A 352 -3.28 -25.76 -0.65
CA TYR A 352 -4.27 -25.15 0.26
C TYR A 352 -4.30 -25.80 1.65
N GLU A 353 -3.21 -26.43 2.08
CA GLU A 353 -3.10 -27.02 3.42
C GLU A 353 -2.95 -25.91 4.47
N GLY A 354 -3.77 -25.95 5.53
CA GLY A 354 -3.75 -24.97 6.62
C GLY A 354 -4.47 -23.65 6.38
N VAL A 355 -4.92 -23.32 5.16
CA VAL A 355 -5.55 -22.01 4.86
C VAL A 355 -6.92 -21.82 5.53
N HIS A 356 -7.28 -20.57 5.82
CA HIS A 356 -8.64 -20.22 6.22
C HIS A 356 -9.55 -20.20 4.99
N VAL A 357 -10.29 -21.28 4.77
CA VAL A 357 -11.37 -21.29 3.78
C VAL A 357 -12.48 -20.35 4.28
N ILE A 358 -12.83 -19.33 3.51
CA ILE A 358 -13.89 -18.37 3.85
C ILE A 358 -15.23 -18.88 3.30
N ASP A 359 -15.27 -19.17 2.00
CA ASP A 359 -16.45 -19.57 1.22
C ASP A 359 -16.04 -20.52 0.08
N THR A 360 -16.94 -21.41 -0.34
CA THR A 360 -16.70 -22.34 -1.45
C THR A 360 -17.93 -22.53 -2.31
N ASN A 361 -17.71 -22.77 -3.61
CA ASN A 361 -18.79 -23.14 -4.53
C ASN A 361 -18.33 -24.21 -5.52
N LEU A 362 -18.89 -25.41 -5.38
CA LEU A 362 -18.87 -26.41 -6.45
C LEU A 362 -19.97 -26.09 -7.46
N ALA A 363 -19.57 -25.86 -8.71
CA ALA A 363 -20.44 -25.63 -9.85
C ALA A 363 -20.54 -26.89 -10.72
N LEU A 364 -21.75 -27.42 -10.93
CA LEU A 364 -22.03 -28.51 -11.87
C LEU A 364 -23.07 -28.08 -12.90
N TYR A 365 -22.70 -28.00 -14.18
CA TYR A 365 -23.62 -27.58 -15.24
C TYR A 365 -24.60 -28.69 -15.64
N SER A 366 -25.86 -28.59 -15.21
CA SER A 366 -26.91 -29.56 -15.53
C SER A 366 -27.49 -29.26 -16.92
N TYR A 367 -26.94 -29.89 -17.96
CA TYR A 367 -27.39 -29.68 -19.33
C TYR A 367 -28.72 -30.39 -19.63
N TRP A 368 -29.02 -31.51 -18.96
CA TRP A 368 -30.25 -32.27 -19.19
C TRP A 368 -30.86 -32.89 -17.91
N SER A 369 -32.19 -33.04 -17.84
CA SER A 369 -32.88 -33.75 -16.74
C SER A 369 -34.25 -34.36 -17.09
N SER A 370 -34.67 -35.37 -16.31
CA SER A 370 -36.00 -35.99 -16.35
C SER A 370 -37.16 -35.05 -15.97
N SER A 371 -36.90 -33.97 -15.23
CA SER A 371 -37.98 -33.14 -14.67
C SER A 371 -37.58 -31.71 -14.30
N CYS A 372 -38.51 -30.78 -14.53
CA CYS A 372 -38.48 -29.43 -13.95
C CYS A 372 -39.13 -29.35 -12.56
N THR A 373 -39.82 -30.41 -12.10
CA THR A 373 -40.39 -30.45 -10.76
C THR A 373 -39.25 -30.52 -9.73
N VAL A 374 -39.37 -29.71 -8.67
CA VAL A 374 -38.48 -29.77 -7.50
C VAL A 374 -38.71 -31.09 -6.78
N GLY A 375 -37.68 -31.95 -6.77
CA GLY A 375 -37.66 -33.22 -6.07
C GLY A 375 -36.96 -33.15 -4.71
N THR A 376 -36.62 -34.33 -4.20
CA THR A 376 -35.71 -34.49 -3.04
C THR A 376 -34.30 -33.94 -3.32
N GLY A 377 -33.90 -33.86 -4.60
CA GLY A 377 -32.72 -33.14 -5.06
C GLY A 377 -31.47 -33.99 -5.26
N THR A 378 -30.37 -33.31 -5.57
CA THR A 378 -29.02 -33.88 -5.73
C THR A 378 -28.24 -33.65 -4.45
N ALA A 379 -27.59 -34.71 -3.94
CA ALA A 379 -26.68 -34.67 -2.79
C ALA A 379 -25.22 -34.74 -3.25
N VAL A 380 -24.38 -33.86 -2.70
CA VAL A 380 -22.92 -33.92 -2.79
C VAL A 380 -22.37 -34.39 -1.45
N ARG A 381 -21.49 -35.41 -1.47
CA ARG A 381 -20.89 -36.05 -0.29
C ARG A 381 -19.38 -36.11 -0.41
N ARG A 382 -18.69 -36.03 0.73
CA ARG A 382 -17.25 -36.33 0.82
C ARG A 382 -17.03 -37.85 0.74
N VAL A 383 -16.16 -38.28 -0.18
CA VAL A 383 -15.64 -39.65 -0.23
C VAL A 383 -14.59 -39.83 0.88
N THR A 384 -14.55 -41.02 1.48
CA THR A 384 -13.75 -41.32 2.69
C THR A 384 -12.68 -42.40 2.46
N GLU A 385 -12.48 -42.81 1.21
CA GLU A 385 -11.65 -43.93 0.80
C GLU A 385 -10.94 -43.62 -0.53
N ALA A 386 -9.74 -44.17 -0.73
CA ALA A 386 -8.98 -43.93 -1.95
C ALA A 386 -9.52 -44.74 -3.13
N TRP A 387 -9.80 -44.06 -4.25
CA TRP A 387 -10.21 -44.65 -5.52
C TRP A 387 -9.41 -44.04 -6.68
N SER A 388 -9.42 -44.74 -7.81
CA SER A 388 -9.16 -44.20 -9.14
C SER A 388 -10.42 -44.38 -9.98
N SER A 389 -10.67 -43.51 -10.96
CA SER A 389 -11.88 -43.58 -11.82
C SER A 389 -12.12 -45.00 -12.34
N SER A 390 -11.06 -45.66 -12.81
CA SER A 390 -10.99 -47.05 -13.25
C SER A 390 -11.53 -48.13 -12.32
N ALA A 391 -11.46 -47.92 -11.01
CA ALA A 391 -11.78 -48.95 -10.02
C ALA A 391 -13.24 -48.90 -9.56
N VAL A 392 -13.98 -47.83 -9.90
CA VAL A 392 -15.34 -47.61 -9.41
C VAL A 392 -16.32 -48.49 -10.17
N THR A 393 -17.03 -49.34 -9.45
CA THR A 393 -18.17 -50.10 -9.97
C THR A 393 -19.41 -49.87 -9.12
N TRP A 394 -20.57 -50.30 -9.60
CA TRP A 394 -21.83 -50.29 -8.85
C TRP A 394 -21.83 -51.33 -7.72
N ALA A 395 -21.07 -52.42 -7.89
CA ALA A 395 -20.92 -53.47 -6.88
C ALA A 395 -19.92 -53.10 -5.78
N ASP A 396 -18.86 -52.36 -6.14
CA ASP A 396 -17.78 -51.91 -5.25
C ASP A 396 -17.54 -50.38 -5.39
N PRO A 397 -18.47 -49.54 -4.90
CA PRO A 397 -18.32 -48.08 -4.90
C PRO A 397 -17.57 -47.60 -3.63
N PRO A 398 -16.63 -46.63 -3.74
CA PRO A 398 -15.83 -46.19 -2.60
C PRO A 398 -16.69 -45.53 -1.50
N ALA A 399 -16.30 -45.75 -0.24
CA ALA A 399 -17.05 -45.28 0.92
C ALA A 399 -17.22 -43.75 0.96
N SER A 400 -18.36 -43.28 1.47
CA SER A 400 -18.66 -41.83 1.60
C SER A 400 -19.45 -41.51 2.87
N THR A 401 -19.35 -40.27 3.34
CA THR A 401 -20.02 -39.79 4.56
C THR A 401 -21.15 -38.78 4.27
N THR A 402 -22.10 -38.68 5.21
CA THR A 402 -23.09 -37.58 5.27
C THR A 402 -22.57 -36.35 6.03
N THR A 403 -21.42 -36.43 6.71
CA THR A 403 -20.79 -35.28 7.38
C THR A 403 -20.38 -34.24 6.34
N GLY A 404 -20.97 -33.05 6.41
CA GLY A 404 -20.79 -31.99 5.41
C GLY A 404 -21.55 -32.22 4.10
N GLN A 405 -22.53 -33.13 4.04
CA GLN A 405 -23.33 -33.34 2.84
C GLN A 405 -24.16 -32.09 2.49
N VAL A 406 -24.05 -31.66 1.24
CA VAL A 406 -24.83 -30.56 0.65
C VAL A 406 -25.99 -31.14 -0.16
N ILE A 407 -27.14 -30.45 -0.20
CA ILE A 407 -28.28 -30.80 -1.05
C ILE A 407 -28.66 -29.59 -1.89
N ASN A 408 -28.80 -29.77 -3.20
CA ASN A 408 -29.43 -28.80 -4.09
C ASN A 408 -30.67 -29.43 -4.75
N THR A 409 -31.84 -28.82 -4.54
CA THR A 409 -33.14 -29.28 -5.08
C THR A 409 -33.54 -28.56 -6.37
N ALA A 410 -32.71 -27.66 -6.90
CA ALA A 410 -33.01 -26.91 -8.11
C ALA A 410 -33.13 -27.82 -9.34
N ALA A 411 -34.06 -27.48 -10.22
CA ALA A 411 -34.27 -28.18 -11.48
C ALA A 411 -33.80 -27.35 -12.68
N LYS A 412 -33.00 -27.98 -13.54
CA LYS A 412 -32.43 -27.44 -14.79
C LYS A 412 -32.40 -28.53 -15.87
N GLY A 413 -32.33 -28.12 -17.14
CA GLY A 413 -32.12 -28.99 -18.29
C GLY A 413 -33.34 -29.81 -18.76
N TYR A 414 -34.56 -29.48 -18.36
CA TYR A 414 -35.75 -30.27 -18.74
C TYR A 414 -36.42 -29.81 -20.05
N SER A 415 -36.48 -28.50 -20.29
CA SER A 415 -37.19 -27.92 -21.45
C SER A 415 -36.72 -26.50 -21.75
N ALA A 416 -37.24 -25.87 -22.81
CA ALA A 416 -36.99 -24.45 -23.08
C ALA A 416 -37.45 -23.53 -21.94
N ASP A 417 -38.57 -23.85 -21.28
CA ASP A 417 -39.08 -23.14 -20.09
C ASP A 417 -38.29 -23.45 -18.81
N CYS A 418 -37.45 -24.49 -18.85
CA CYS A 418 -36.66 -25.00 -17.73
C CYS A 418 -35.23 -25.32 -18.19
N PRO A 419 -34.48 -24.29 -18.63
CA PRO A 419 -33.26 -24.46 -19.42
C PRO A 419 -32.13 -25.11 -18.63
N ALA A 420 -31.12 -25.55 -19.37
CA ALA A 420 -29.83 -25.96 -18.84
C ALA A 420 -29.19 -24.87 -17.96
N GLY A 421 -28.31 -25.26 -17.05
CA GLY A 421 -27.54 -24.32 -16.24
C GLY A 421 -26.91 -24.94 -15.00
N THR A 422 -26.04 -24.16 -14.37
CA THR A 422 -25.27 -24.54 -13.18
C THR A 422 -26.14 -24.79 -11.96
N LEU A 423 -25.91 -25.92 -11.29
CA LEU A 423 -26.27 -26.13 -9.89
C LEU A 423 -25.02 -25.83 -9.05
N ASN A 424 -25.17 -24.90 -8.11
CA ASN A 424 -24.15 -24.48 -7.16
C ASN A 424 -24.31 -25.25 -5.84
N PHE A 425 -23.20 -25.62 -5.21
CA PHE A 425 -23.15 -26.32 -3.93
C PHE A 425 -22.05 -25.69 -3.06
N ASP A 426 -22.45 -24.99 -2.01
CA ASP A 426 -21.57 -24.63 -0.89
C ASP A 426 -21.12 -25.91 -0.19
N ILE A 427 -19.86 -26.28 -0.39
CA ILE A 427 -19.24 -27.51 0.16
C ILE A 427 -18.25 -27.19 1.29
N ASP A 428 -18.45 -26.09 2.01
CA ASP A 428 -17.49 -25.54 2.98
C ASP A 428 -16.99 -26.58 3.98
N THR A 429 -17.92 -27.34 4.57
CA THR A 429 -17.60 -28.35 5.59
C THR A 429 -16.76 -29.51 5.03
N ILE A 430 -16.81 -29.75 3.72
CA ILE A 430 -16.00 -30.76 3.03
C ILE A 430 -14.58 -30.21 2.79
N VAL A 431 -14.47 -29.00 2.23
CA VAL A 431 -13.17 -28.38 1.91
C VAL A 431 -12.40 -28.01 3.18
N LYS A 432 -13.06 -27.43 4.19
CA LYS A 432 -12.50 -27.14 5.52
C LYS A 432 -11.98 -28.39 6.23
N ALA A 433 -12.58 -29.55 5.99
CA ALA A 433 -12.06 -30.83 6.50
C ALA A 433 -10.78 -31.26 5.76
N TRP A 434 -10.67 -31.02 4.45
CA TRP A 434 -9.48 -31.33 3.67
C TRP A 434 -8.30 -30.40 4.00
N THR A 435 -8.51 -29.08 4.01
CA THR A 435 -7.43 -28.11 4.31
C THR A 435 -6.89 -28.24 5.73
N SER A 436 -7.70 -28.73 6.68
CA SER A 436 -7.27 -29.08 8.04
C SER A 436 -6.66 -30.50 8.19
N GLY A 437 -6.30 -31.16 7.08
CA GLY A 437 -5.50 -32.38 7.07
C GLY A 437 -6.27 -33.70 6.89
N THR A 438 -7.57 -33.67 6.56
CA THR A 438 -8.26 -34.90 6.10
C THR A 438 -7.87 -35.21 4.66
N ALA A 439 -7.53 -36.47 4.35
CA ALA A 439 -7.17 -36.85 2.99
C ALA A 439 -8.25 -36.49 1.95
N ASN A 440 -7.85 -35.78 0.89
CA ASN A 440 -8.71 -35.47 -0.26
C ASN A 440 -8.90 -36.71 -1.14
N HIS A 441 -10.06 -37.34 -0.98
CA HIS A 441 -10.57 -38.41 -1.84
C HIS A 441 -11.70 -37.96 -2.77
N GLY A 442 -11.95 -36.65 -2.92
CA GLY A 442 -13.00 -36.13 -3.80
C GLY A 442 -14.44 -36.38 -3.30
N LEU A 443 -15.37 -36.33 -4.25
CA LEU A 443 -16.80 -36.16 -4.04
C LEU A 443 -17.63 -37.27 -4.69
N LEU A 444 -18.78 -37.57 -4.08
CA LEU A 444 -19.87 -38.38 -4.64
C LEU A 444 -21.09 -37.49 -4.88
N VAL A 445 -21.63 -37.52 -6.10
CA VAL A 445 -22.87 -36.86 -6.52
C VAL A 445 -23.95 -37.92 -6.77
N ARG A 446 -25.09 -37.82 -6.10
CA ARG A 446 -26.20 -38.79 -6.20
C ARG A 446 -27.57 -38.14 -5.96
N GLY A 447 -28.66 -38.85 -6.26
CA GLY A 447 -29.99 -38.44 -5.79
C GLY A 447 -30.09 -38.54 -4.26
N VAL A 448 -30.83 -37.63 -3.62
CA VAL A 448 -31.12 -37.69 -2.18
C VAL A 448 -31.96 -38.92 -1.85
N ASP A 449 -33.06 -39.11 -2.59
CA ASP A 449 -33.84 -40.34 -2.63
C ASP A 449 -33.65 -41.00 -4.00
N GLU A 450 -32.98 -42.16 -4.03
CA GLU A 450 -32.74 -42.92 -5.25
C GLU A 450 -33.96 -43.73 -5.73
N THR A 451 -35.16 -43.47 -5.16
CA THR A 451 -36.47 -43.86 -5.73
C THR A 451 -37.24 -42.68 -6.32
N ASP A 452 -36.88 -41.43 -6.00
CA ASP A 452 -37.53 -40.23 -6.53
C ASP A 452 -37.12 -39.96 -7.99
N SER A 453 -38.08 -40.15 -8.90
CA SER A 453 -37.88 -40.07 -10.36
C SER A 453 -37.63 -38.65 -10.91
N SER A 454 -37.68 -37.62 -10.04
CA SER A 454 -37.33 -36.24 -10.38
C SER A 454 -35.87 -35.86 -10.04
N THR A 455 -35.10 -36.80 -9.47
CA THR A 455 -33.68 -36.62 -9.13
C THR A 455 -32.72 -36.80 -10.30
N TRP A 456 -33.14 -37.42 -11.41
CA TRP A 456 -32.25 -37.70 -12.54
C TRP A 456 -31.75 -36.43 -13.24
N ARG A 457 -30.45 -36.16 -13.09
CA ARG A 457 -29.70 -35.05 -13.71
C ARG A 457 -28.53 -35.61 -14.52
N ARG A 458 -28.23 -34.95 -15.65
CA ARG A 458 -27.02 -35.14 -16.46
C ARG A 458 -26.25 -33.83 -16.44
N PHE A 459 -25.03 -33.87 -15.92
CA PHE A 459 -24.10 -32.75 -15.86
C PHE A 459 -22.96 -32.96 -16.85
N HIS A 460 -22.23 -31.92 -17.22
CA HIS A 460 -20.95 -32.10 -17.91
C HIS A 460 -19.87 -32.67 -16.98
N SER A 461 -18.91 -33.41 -17.55
CA SER A 461 -17.73 -33.94 -16.85
C SER A 461 -16.48 -33.09 -17.12
N ALA A 462 -15.35 -33.48 -16.52
CA ALA A 462 -14.03 -32.95 -16.85
C ALA A 462 -13.66 -33.08 -18.35
N ASN A 463 -14.22 -34.09 -19.04
CA ASN A 463 -13.93 -34.40 -20.44
C ASN A 463 -14.70 -33.52 -21.44
N HIS A 464 -15.78 -32.85 -21.01
CA HIS A 464 -16.47 -31.88 -21.85
C HIS A 464 -15.58 -30.65 -22.11
N VAL A 465 -15.71 -30.06 -23.30
CA VAL A 465 -15.01 -28.84 -23.73
C VAL A 465 -16.05 -27.75 -23.98
N SER A 466 -15.95 -26.62 -23.27
CA SER A 466 -16.70 -25.40 -23.62
C SER A 466 -15.89 -24.40 -24.46
N GLY A 467 -14.56 -24.58 -24.51
CA GLY A 467 -13.59 -23.61 -25.06
C GLY A 467 -13.19 -22.48 -24.10
N ASP A 468 -13.95 -22.25 -23.02
CA ASP A 468 -13.73 -21.15 -22.07
C ASP A 468 -13.71 -21.54 -20.58
N GLY A 469 -14.07 -22.78 -20.23
CA GLY A 469 -14.21 -23.26 -18.85
C GLY A 469 -15.56 -22.93 -18.19
N SER A 470 -16.58 -22.49 -18.94
CA SER A 470 -17.85 -22.02 -18.36
C SER A 470 -18.85 -23.12 -17.97
N THR A 471 -18.68 -24.37 -18.45
CA THR A 471 -19.63 -25.47 -18.22
C THR A 471 -19.02 -26.72 -17.57
N GLU A 472 -17.69 -26.86 -17.58
CA GLU A 472 -17.00 -27.94 -16.87
C GLU A 472 -17.16 -27.87 -15.34
N PRO A 473 -17.11 -29.01 -14.63
CA PRO A 473 -17.06 -29.05 -13.17
C PRO A 473 -15.90 -28.22 -12.63
N HIS A 474 -16.22 -27.20 -11.86
CA HIS A 474 -15.26 -26.34 -11.17
C HIS A 474 -15.65 -26.12 -9.70
N LEU A 475 -14.63 -25.92 -8.88
CA LEU A 475 -14.73 -25.58 -7.48
C LEU A 475 -14.04 -24.23 -7.27
N THR A 476 -14.82 -23.23 -6.88
CA THR A 476 -14.32 -21.95 -6.39
C THR A 476 -14.04 -22.07 -4.89
N ILE A 477 -12.91 -21.56 -4.43
CA ILE A 477 -12.52 -21.50 -3.02
C ILE A 477 -12.05 -20.07 -2.74
N THR A 478 -12.81 -19.33 -1.94
CA THR A 478 -12.37 -18.06 -1.36
C THR A 478 -11.67 -18.35 -0.04
N TYR A 479 -10.45 -17.84 0.15
CA TYR A 479 -9.64 -18.13 1.32
C TYR A 479 -8.74 -16.94 1.71
N ASN A 480 -8.19 -17.03 2.93
CA ASN A 480 -7.10 -16.21 3.45
C ASN A 480 -5.99 -17.15 3.97
N THR A 481 -4.75 -16.69 3.99
CA THR A 481 -3.70 -17.35 4.80
C THR A 481 -3.99 -17.14 6.30
N TYR A 482 -3.22 -17.79 7.17
CA TYR A 482 -3.19 -17.43 8.57
C TYR A 482 -1.83 -16.81 8.88
N PRO A 483 -1.79 -15.66 9.58
CA PRO A 483 -0.53 -15.08 10.00
C PRO A 483 0.30 -16.06 10.83
N GLU A 484 1.62 -16.04 10.64
CA GLU A 484 2.53 -16.82 11.45
C GLU A 484 2.43 -16.38 12.92
N ALA A 485 2.59 -17.34 13.84
CA ALA A 485 2.64 -17.01 15.26
C ALA A 485 3.94 -16.22 15.54
N PRO A 486 3.85 -14.97 16.03
CA PRO A 486 5.03 -14.12 16.20
C PRO A 486 5.99 -14.66 17.27
N ALA A 487 7.18 -14.07 17.35
CA ALA A 487 8.15 -14.38 18.40
C ALA A 487 7.64 -13.99 19.80
N ALA A 488 8.29 -14.51 20.85
CA ALA A 488 8.07 -14.03 22.21
C ALA A 488 8.51 -12.55 22.29
N PRO A 489 7.69 -11.60 22.79
CA PRO A 489 7.94 -10.19 22.57
C PRO A 489 9.27 -9.67 23.12
N ALA A 490 9.88 -8.80 22.33
CA ALA A 490 10.90 -7.87 22.79
C ALA A 490 10.30 -6.87 23.78
N LEU A 491 11.17 -6.37 24.65
CA LEU A 491 10.90 -5.44 25.74
C LEU A 491 12.10 -4.52 25.87
N ALA A 492 11.90 -3.22 25.89
CA ALA A 492 12.95 -2.23 26.11
C ALA A 492 12.41 -0.98 26.84
N PRO A 493 13.21 -0.31 27.69
CA PRO A 493 14.57 -0.66 28.11
C PRO A 493 14.60 -1.84 29.11
N VAL A 494 15.65 -2.65 29.04
CA VAL A 494 15.88 -3.83 29.92
C VAL A 494 17.28 -3.87 30.50
N ALA A 495 17.38 -4.34 31.75
CA ALA A 495 18.64 -4.60 32.45
C ALA A 495 18.86 -6.12 32.59
N GLY A 496 19.74 -6.67 31.74
CA GLY A 496 19.91 -8.12 31.62
C GLY A 496 18.82 -8.74 30.72
N THR A 497 18.29 -9.90 31.11
CA THR A 497 17.32 -10.66 30.29
C THR A 497 15.86 -10.30 30.59
N ASP A 498 15.51 -10.19 31.88
CA ASP A 498 14.12 -10.28 32.36
C ASP A 498 13.71 -9.12 33.29
N VAL A 499 14.54 -8.09 33.45
CA VAL A 499 14.19 -6.89 34.22
C VAL A 499 13.95 -5.72 33.27
N VAL A 500 12.72 -5.23 33.25
CA VAL A 500 12.32 -4.01 32.52
C VAL A 500 12.54 -2.81 33.44
N THR A 501 13.18 -1.76 32.93
CA THR A 501 13.62 -0.62 33.77
C THR A 501 12.79 0.65 33.62
N SER A 502 11.74 0.63 32.79
CA SER A 502 10.75 1.70 32.65
C SER A 502 9.35 1.16 32.97
N THR A 503 8.44 2.03 33.40
CA THR A 503 7.01 1.68 33.54
C THR A 503 6.24 1.76 32.22
N THR A 504 6.83 2.31 31.16
CA THR A 504 6.21 2.47 29.83
C THR A 504 7.12 1.90 28.73
N PRO A 505 7.49 0.60 28.80
CA PRO A 505 8.43 0.01 27.84
C PRO A 505 7.83 -0.13 26.44
N VAL A 506 8.70 -0.18 25.44
CA VAL A 506 8.35 -0.62 24.08
C VAL A 506 8.20 -2.13 24.05
N LEU A 507 7.06 -2.59 23.56
CA LEU A 507 6.79 -3.97 23.15
C LEU A 507 7.09 -4.06 21.65
N SER A 508 7.82 -5.08 21.21
CA SER A 508 8.05 -5.30 19.77
C SER A 508 8.11 -6.79 19.41
N THR A 509 7.71 -7.13 18.18
CA THR A 509 7.86 -8.47 17.59
C THR A 509 7.82 -8.37 16.09
N LEU A 510 8.57 -9.25 15.41
CA LEU A 510 8.37 -9.52 13.99
C LEU A 510 6.96 -10.08 13.78
N VAL A 511 6.26 -9.60 12.75
CA VAL A 511 5.02 -10.20 12.23
C VAL A 511 5.25 -10.69 10.79
N ASN A 512 4.67 -11.83 10.43
CA ASN A 512 4.77 -12.39 9.09
C ASN A 512 3.43 -13.06 8.75
N ASP A 513 2.97 -12.89 7.51
CA ASP A 513 1.74 -13.49 6.98
C ASP A 513 2.01 -14.44 5.80
N GLY A 514 3.25 -14.45 5.27
CA GLY A 514 3.60 -15.16 4.03
C GLY A 514 3.04 -14.47 2.77
N ASP A 515 1.78 -14.04 2.82
CA ASP A 515 1.18 -13.08 1.90
C ASP A 515 1.81 -11.67 2.09
N PRO A 516 1.92 -10.86 1.03
CA PRO A 516 2.24 -9.43 1.11
C PRO A 516 1.00 -8.59 1.49
N GLN A 517 0.27 -9.05 2.51
CA GLN A 517 -0.70 -8.24 3.24
C GLN A 517 0.01 -7.50 4.40
N ARG A 518 -0.72 -6.65 5.11
CA ARG A 518 -0.18 -5.82 6.18
C ARG A 518 -0.71 -6.33 7.50
N ALA A 519 0.17 -6.66 8.43
CA ALA A 519 -0.18 -7.28 9.70
C ALA A 519 0.07 -6.34 10.89
N ARG A 520 -0.67 -6.53 11.97
CA ARG A 520 -0.45 -5.86 13.26
C ARG A 520 -0.27 -6.89 14.38
N ALA A 521 0.49 -6.56 15.42
CA ALA A 521 0.57 -7.38 16.61
C ALA A 521 -0.50 -6.97 17.64
N GLN A 522 -1.15 -7.95 18.25
CA GLN A 522 -1.91 -7.77 19.49
C GLN A 522 -1.07 -8.29 20.66
N TYR A 523 -0.71 -7.40 21.58
CA TYR A 523 -0.03 -7.72 22.82
C TYR A 523 -1.00 -7.97 23.95
N VAL A 524 -0.68 -8.94 24.81
CA VAL A 524 -1.34 -9.15 26.10
C VAL A 524 -0.29 -9.20 27.20
N ILE A 525 -0.44 -8.35 28.21
CA ILE A 525 0.32 -8.38 29.47
C ILE A 525 -0.63 -8.79 30.59
N GLU A 526 -0.21 -9.72 31.43
CA GLU A 526 -0.95 -10.17 32.63
C GLU A 526 0.04 -10.50 33.77
N PRO A 527 -0.43 -10.73 35.02
CA PRO A 527 0.43 -11.12 36.13
C PRO A 527 1.11 -12.47 35.84
N ASP A 528 2.37 -12.64 36.23
CA ASP A 528 2.98 -13.97 36.20
C ASP A 528 2.30 -14.84 37.30
N PRO A 529 1.64 -15.97 36.96
CA PRO A 529 0.99 -16.82 37.96
C PRO A 529 1.96 -17.49 38.94
N ALA A 530 3.29 -17.41 38.73
CA ALA A 530 4.27 -17.74 39.77
C ALA A 530 4.28 -16.73 40.95
N TYR A 531 3.79 -15.51 40.75
CA TYR A 531 3.89 -14.38 41.68
C TYR A 531 2.54 -13.65 41.83
N ASN A 532 1.80 -13.97 42.89
CA ASN A 532 0.52 -13.31 43.21
C ASN A 532 0.76 -11.93 43.89
N ASP A 533 1.45 -11.00 43.21
CA ASP A 533 1.81 -9.67 43.73
C ASP A 533 1.10 -8.49 43.04
N THR A 534 0.40 -8.73 41.93
CA THR A 534 -0.33 -7.73 41.15
C THR A 534 -1.59 -8.34 40.49
N THR A 535 -2.51 -7.47 40.05
CA THR A 535 -3.68 -7.81 39.23
C THR A 535 -3.72 -6.99 37.94
N TYR A 536 -2.58 -6.42 37.52
CA TYR A 536 -2.47 -5.61 36.32
C TYR A 536 -2.65 -6.46 35.05
N THR A 537 -3.46 -5.96 34.11
CA THR A 537 -3.64 -6.55 32.78
C THR A 537 -3.71 -5.46 31.72
N LEU A 538 -3.02 -5.66 30.59
CA LEU A 538 -3.12 -4.83 29.39
C LEU A 538 -3.43 -5.72 28.19
N THR A 539 -4.25 -5.23 27.28
CA THR A 539 -4.36 -5.77 25.91
C THR A 539 -4.36 -4.57 24.98
N THR A 540 -3.47 -4.59 23.99
CA THR A 540 -3.28 -3.46 23.08
C THR A 540 -2.85 -3.97 21.70
N ASP A 541 -3.24 -3.25 20.66
CA ASP A 541 -2.92 -3.56 19.26
C ASP A 541 -1.97 -2.51 18.70
N THR A 542 -0.99 -2.92 17.90
CA THR A 542 -0.15 -1.99 17.12
C THR A 542 -0.93 -1.39 15.93
N PRO A 543 -0.41 -0.33 15.31
CA PRO A 543 -0.69 -0.05 13.90
C PRO A 543 -0.36 -1.27 13.02
N TYR A 544 -0.88 -1.28 11.79
CA TYR A 544 -0.45 -2.25 10.77
C TYR A 544 0.91 -1.85 10.21
N VAL A 545 1.83 -2.82 10.17
CA VAL A 545 3.13 -2.79 9.46
C VAL A 545 3.05 -3.74 8.24
N ASP A 546 4.04 -3.72 7.37
CA ASP A 546 4.09 -4.63 6.22
C ASP A 546 4.56 -6.04 6.67
N THR A 547 4.35 -7.06 5.84
CA THR A 547 4.76 -8.44 6.19
C THR A 547 6.29 -8.53 6.35
N MET A 548 6.75 -9.27 7.36
CA MET A 548 8.16 -9.34 7.78
C MET A 548 8.76 -8.05 8.38
N GLU A 549 7.94 -7.06 8.75
CA GLU A 549 8.36 -5.91 9.59
C GLU A 549 8.12 -6.16 11.09
N VAL A 550 8.64 -5.26 11.94
CA VAL A 550 8.46 -5.32 13.40
C VAL A 550 7.28 -4.45 13.84
N ALA A 551 6.30 -5.07 14.47
CA ALA A 551 5.15 -4.38 15.05
C ALA A 551 5.51 -3.81 16.44
N ALA A 552 6.01 -2.58 16.52
CA ALA A 552 6.37 -1.91 17.77
C ALA A 552 5.23 -1.07 18.39
N LEU A 553 5.17 -1.00 19.72
CA LEU A 553 4.29 -0.08 20.47
C LEU A 553 4.78 0.13 21.92
N ALA A 554 4.82 1.38 22.39
CA ALA A 554 5.05 1.71 23.81
C ALA A 554 3.82 1.39 24.68
N VAL A 555 4.03 0.88 25.90
CA VAL A 555 2.97 0.76 26.91
C VAL A 555 2.43 2.17 27.25
N PRO A 556 1.12 2.44 27.13
CA PRO A 556 0.59 3.80 27.27
C PRO A 556 0.78 4.41 28.66
N VAL A 557 1.09 5.72 28.69
CA VAL A 557 1.43 6.50 29.89
C VAL A 557 0.27 6.64 30.89
N GLU A 558 -0.97 6.46 30.43
CA GLU A 558 -2.19 6.46 31.24
C GLU A 558 -2.51 5.11 31.89
N ASN A 559 -1.83 4.03 31.47
CA ASN A 559 -1.94 2.70 32.08
C ASN A 559 -0.55 2.04 32.28
N PRO A 560 0.37 2.71 33.00
CA PRO A 560 1.77 2.28 33.10
C PRO A 560 1.91 0.98 33.89
N LEU A 561 2.96 0.22 33.61
CA LEU A 561 3.26 -1.03 34.32
C LEU A 561 3.61 -0.74 35.79
N PRO A 562 3.08 -1.52 36.75
CA PRO A 562 3.37 -1.32 38.16
C PRO A 562 4.80 -1.73 38.52
N ASP A 563 5.57 -0.78 39.05
CA ASP A 563 6.94 -1.02 39.54
C ASP A 563 7.01 -2.05 40.67
N GLY A 564 8.09 -2.85 40.68
CA GLY A 564 8.34 -3.92 41.64
C GLY A 564 7.45 -5.16 41.48
N LYS A 565 6.88 -5.40 40.29
CA LYS A 565 5.94 -6.50 40.00
C LYS A 565 6.43 -7.47 38.93
N HIS A 566 5.93 -8.70 39.02
CA HIS A 566 6.22 -9.77 38.07
C HIS A 566 5.06 -9.92 37.08
N LEU A 567 5.36 -9.78 35.80
CA LEU A 567 4.40 -9.77 34.69
C LEU A 567 4.84 -10.77 33.62
N ARG A 568 3.94 -11.09 32.71
CA ARG A 568 4.27 -11.80 31.47
C ARG A 568 3.57 -11.19 30.27
N VAL A 569 4.27 -11.19 29.13
CA VAL A 569 3.79 -10.67 27.85
C VAL A 569 3.84 -11.74 26.76
N ARG A 570 2.91 -11.68 25.82
CA ARG A 570 2.90 -12.44 24.56
C ARG A 570 2.22 -11.64 23.46
N ALA A 571 2.38 -12.08 22.22
CA ALA A 571 1.78 -11.47 21.03
C ALA A 571 1.02 -12.49 20.16
N ARG A 572 0.16 -12.00 19.28
CA ARG A 572 -0.35 -12.71 18.09
C ARG A 572 -0.46 -11.72 16.93
N ALA A 573 -0.28 -12.17 15.70
CA ALA A 573 -0.44 -11.32 14.52
C ALA A 573 -1.91 -11.25 14.06
N TYR A 574 -2.25 -10.23 13.28
CA TYR A 574 -3.57 -10.02 12.66
C TYR A 574 -3.43 -9.30 11.31
N ASP A 575 -3.93 -9.88 10.21
CA ASP A 575 -3.78 -9.38 8.82
C ASP A 575 -4.89 -8.38 8.38
N GLY A 576 -6.00 -8.31 9.13
CA GLY A 576 -7.21 -7.58 8.73
C GLY A 576 -8.47 -8.45 8.77
N THR A 577 -8.31 -9.75 8.51
CA THR A 577 -9.32 -10.82 8.45
C THR A 577 -9.15 -11.81 9.61
N ASP A 578 -7.92 -12.33 9.80
CA ASP A 578 -7.60 -13.43 10.70
C ASP A 578 -6.52 -13.08 11.71
N TYR A 579 -6.52 -13.81 12.83
CA TYR A 579 -5.42 -13.81 13.80
C TYR A 579 -4.53 -15.03 13.58
N SER A 580 -3.23 -14.91 13.92
CA SER A 580 -2.32 -16.07 13.94
C SER A 580 -2.90 -17.20 14.80
N THR A 581 -2.92 -18.43 14.25
CA THR A 581 -3.60 -19.59 14.85
C THR A 581 -3.08 -19.96 16.24
N ALA A 582 -1.83 -19.60 16.53
CA ALA A 582 -1.24 -19.64 17.86
C ALA A 582 -0.80 -18.24 18.32
N TRP A 583 -0.76 -18.07 19.64
CA TRP A 583 -0.03 -16.99 20.28
C TRP A 583 1.46 -17.34 20.35
N SER A 584 2.31 -16.32 20.46
CA SER A 584 3.70 -16.50 20.83
C SER A 584 3.87 -17.09 22.23
N ALA A 585 5.07 -17.60 22.51
CA ALA A 585 5.43 -18.03 23.85
C ALA A 585 5.40 -16.85 24.84
N TRP A 586 4.99 -17.11 26.09
CA TRP A 586 5.05 -16.14 27.16
C TRP A 586 6.51 -15.76 27.49
N ARG A 587 6.81 -14.45 27.50
CA ARG A 587 8.00 -13.91 28.15
C ARG A 587 7.61 -13.36 29.52
N THR A 588 8.19 -13.91 30.58
CA THR A 588 8.12 -13.37 31.94
C THR A 588 9.11 -12.23 32.14
N PHE A 589 8.76 -11.22 32.92
CA PHE A 589 9.66 -10.13 33.30
C PHE A 589 9.26 -9.50 34.63
N THR A 590 10.20 -8.79 35.26
CA THR A 590 9.97 -7.96 36.45
C THR A 590 10.15 -6.49 36.07
N VAL A 591 9.24 -5.62 36.52
CA VAL A 591 9.45 -4.16 36.43
C VAL A 591 10.27 -3.73 37.65
N ASP A 592 11.44 -3.13 37.44
CA ASP A 592 12.26 -2.56 38.51
C ASP A 592 13.03 -1.34 37.99
N THR A 593 12.38 -0.18 38.11
CA THR A 593 12.94 1.14 37.73
C THR A 593 14.20 1.49 38.52
N SER A 594 14.44 0.87 39.69
CA SER A 594 15.70 1.06 40.44
C SER A 594 16.91 0.38 39.78
N LYS A 595 16.70 -0.45 38.76
CA LYS A 595 17.77 -1.05 37.92
C LYS A 595 18.05 -0.26 36.65
N ALA A 596 17.28 0.78 36.37
CA ALA A 596 17.57 1.71 35.28
C ALA A 596 18.98 2.31 35.50
N PRO A 597 19.95 2.13 34.58
CA PRO A 597 21.27 2.72 34.76
C PRO A 597 21.16 4.23 34.96
N ALA A 598 21.96 4.78 35.87
CA ALA A 598 21.97 6.23 36.08
C ALA A 598 22.44 6.94 34.80
N PRO A 599 21.87 8.12 34.48
CA PRO A 599 22.39 8.98 33.42
C PRO A 599 23.90 9.21 33.54
N GLU A 600 24.58 9.50 32.42
CA GLU A 600 25.99 9.89 32.46
C GLU A 600 26.15 11.21 33.24
N VAL A 601 27.32 11.39 33.88
CA VAL A 601 27.66 12.67 34.50
C VAL A 601 27.84 13.71 33.37
N PRO A 602 27.08 14.83 33.36
CA PRO A 602 27.04 15.74 32.22
C PRO A 602 28.41 16.21 31.72
N SER A 603 28.58 16.23 30.40
CA SER A 603 29.82 16.59 29.72
C SER A 603 29.79 18.01 29.14
N ASP A 604 30.92 18.46 28.60
CA ASP A 604 31.02 19.68 27.78
C ASP A 604 30.43 20.93 28.46
N LEU A 605 30.74 21.06 29.75
CA LEU A 605 30.22 22.10 30.64
C LEU A 605 30.72 23.48 30.21
N ALA A 606 29.81 24.44 30.11
CA ALA A 606 30.14 25.84 29.86
C ALA A 606 29.24 26.77 30.68
N THR A 607 29.74 27.99 30.91
CA THR A 607 28.95 29.10 31.46
C THR A 607 28.97 30.21 30.42
N GLY A 608 27.80 30.58 29.89
CA GLY A 608 27.63 31.68 28.94
C GLY A 608 27.05 32.92 29.60
N ALA A 609 27.15 34.07 28.94
CA ALA A 609 26.58 35.35 29.39
C ALA A 609 26.99 35.77 30.82
N THR A 610 28.22 35.44 31.24
CA THR A 610 28.82 35.85 32.54
C THR A 610 29.00 37.36 32.69
N GLN A 611 28.95 38.08 31.57
CA GLN A 611 28.87 39.54 31.49
C GLN A 611 27.47 40.11 31.80
N THR A 612 26.57 39.28 32.34
CA THR A 612 25.23 39.65 32.80
C THR A 612 24.96 39.07 34.19
N THR A 613 23.99 39.63 34.90
CA THR A 613 23.49 39.06 36.17
C THR A 613 22.62 37.81 36.00
N THR A 614 22.35 37.37 34.76
CA THR A 614 21.53 36.17 34.46
C THR A 614 22.22 35.22 33.46
N PRO A 615 23.42 34.71 33.80
CA PRO A 615 24.21 33.83 32.94
C PRO A 615 23.49 32.51 32.65
N LEU A 616 23.95 31.84 31.58
CA LEU A 616 23.47 30.54 31.15
C LEU A 616 24.40 29.43 31.66
N LEU A 617 23.87 28.50 32.43
CA LEU A 617 24.56 27.29 32.88
C LEU A 617 24.23 26.17 31.88
N THR A 618 25.23 25.47 31.34
CA THR A 618 24.98 24.46 30.29
C THR A 618 25.95 23.29 30.30
N GLY A 619 25.47 22.12 29.90
CA GLY A 619 26.24 20.91 29.65
C GLY A 619 25.44 19.94 28.78
N VAL A 620 26.12 18.99 28.16
CA VAL A 620 25.48 17.88 27.45
C VAL A 620 25.04 16.84 28.47
N VAL A 621 23.78 16.40 28.37
CA VAL A 621 23.21 15.35 29.23
C VAL A 621 22.96 14.08 28.43
N LYS A 622 23.14 12.92 29.07
CA LYS A 622 22.92 11.62 28.42
C LYS A 622 22.30 10.62 29.39
N ALA A 623 21.37 9.82 28.90
CA ALA A 623 20.65 8.79 29.65
C ALA A 623 20.56 7.41 28.95
N ALA A 624 21.19 7.26 27.78
CA ALA A 624 21.32 6.00 27.02
C ALA A 624 19.97 5.33 26.72
N GLY A 625 19.22 5.95 25.80
CA GLY A 625 17.97 5.41 25.26
C GLY A 625 16.76 5.62 26.16
N ARG A 626 16.54 6.87 26.62
CA ARG A 626 15.41 7.25 27.49
C ARG A 626 14.67 8.53 27.11
N GLY A 627 14.84 9.02 25.89
CA GLY A 627 14.21 10.28 25.46
C GLY A 627 14.55 11.45 26.41
N ALA A 628 13.52 12.02 27.05
CA ALA A 628 13.62 13.25 27.84
C ALA A 628 14.49 13.11 29.12
N VAL A 629 15.65 13.76 29.11
CA VAL A 629 16.59 13.87 30.24
C VAL A 629 16.44 15.24 30.90
N SER A 630 16.20 15.26 32.21
CA SER A 630 16.14 16.49 33.00
C SER A 630 17.51 16.82 33.59
N ALA A 631 18.03 18.01 33.28
CA ALA A 631 19.24 18.56 33.85
C ALA A 631 18.93 19.45 35.04
N GLU A 632 19.44 19.09 36.23
CA GLU A 632 19.31 19.87 37.45
C GLU A 632 20.62 20.60 37.77
N TYR A 633 20.56 21.90 38.05
CA TYR A 633 21.69 22.78 38.32
C TYR A 633 21.60 23.34 39.76
N LEU A 634 22.68 23.19 40.52
CA LEU A 634 22.85 23.81 41.84
C LEU A 634 23.88 24.93 41.77
N LEU A 635 23.49 26.10 42.27
CA LEU A 635 24.26 27.34 42.27
C LEU A 635 24.68 27.74 43.70
N TYR A 636 25.86 28.31 43.83
CA TYR A 636 26.51 28.63 45.09
C TYR A 636 27.28 29.96 45.02
N ASP A 637 27.40 30.66 46.15
CA ASP A 637 28.26 31.83 46.30
C ASP A 637 29.76 31.45 46.47
N ALA A 638 30.61 32.47 46.63
CA ALA A 638 32.03 32.29 46.94
C ALA A 638 32.28 31.58 48.29
N SER A 639 31.37 31.67 49.28
CA SER A 639 31.53 31.04 50.59
C SER A 639 31.17 29.54 50.59
N GLY A 640 30.20 29.14 49.76
CA GLY A 640 29.66 27.77 49.67
C GLY A 640 28.19 27.66 50.06
N ALA A 641 27.51 28.77 50.33
CA ALA A 641 26.06 28.80 50.53
C ALA A 641 25.34 28.62 49.18
N THR A 642 24.25 27.85 49.19
CA THR A 642 23.36 27.65 48.03
C THR A 642 22.60 28.94 47.71
N LEU A 643 22.43 29.24 46.43
CA LEU A 643 21.70 30.41 45.94
C LEU A 643 20.48 29.96 45.12
N GLY A 644 19.29 30.34 45.58
CA GLY A 644 18.01 29.96 44.97
C GLY A 644 17.66 28.48 45.18
N GLU A 645 16.55 28.09 44.54
CA GLU A 645 16.16 26.68 44.37
C GLU A 645 16.94 26.06 43.19
N PRO A 646 17.01 24.72 43.08
CA PRO A 646 17.65 24.07 41.94
C PRO A 646 16.97 24.47 40.62
N LEU A 647 17.77 24.86 39.62
CA LEU A 647 17.25 25.15 38.28
C LEU A 647 17.11 23.84 37.51
N THR A 648 16.08 23.69 36.69
CA THR A 648 15.83 22.48 35.89
C THR A 648 15.57 22.82 34.43
N ALA A 649 16.15 22.05 33.51
CA ALA A 649 15.88 22.11 32.08
C ALA A 649 15.81 20.69 31.51
N SER A 650 14.76 20.36 30.75
CA SER A 650 14.63 19.05 30.10
C SER A 650 14.95 19.15 28.61
N VAL A 651 15.73 18.19 28.09
CA VAL A 651 16.13 18.05 26.69
C VAL A 651 16.18 16.56 26.33
N GLN A 652 16.42 16.20 25.07
CA GLN A 652 16.56 14.78 24.68
C GLN A 652 17.93 14.18 25.09
N ASP A 653 18.05 12.86 24.97
CA ASP A 653 19.30 12.14 25.21
C ASP A 653 20.41 12.60 24.23
N GLY A 654 21.57 12.97 24.77
CA GLY A 654 22.71 13.49 24.00
C GLY A 654 22.66 15.00 23.73
N ASP A 655 21.57 15.69 24.06
CA ASP A 655 21.42 17.12 23.81
C ASP A 655 22.08 18.01 24.88
N ARG A 656 22.27 19.27 24.52
CA ARG A 656 22.81 20.31 25.40
C ARG A 656 21.68 20.96 26.20
N ALA A 657 21.58 20.60 27.47
CA ALA A 657 20.72 21.30 28.41
C ALA A 657 21.26 22.71 28.73
N VAL A 658 20.35 23.68 28.90
CA VAL A 658 20.66 25.07 29.24
C VAL A 658 19.67 25.57 30.30
N ALA A 659 20.18 26.11 31.41
CA ALA A 659 19.39 26.81 32.42
C ALA A 659 19.87 28.25 32.58
N LYS A 660 18.95 29.21 32.49
CA LYS A 660 19.21 30.63 32.78
C LYS A 660 19.13 30.88 34.28
N VAL A 661 20.13 31.52 34.87
CA VAL A 661 20.07 31.96 36.27
C VAL A 661 19.04 33.09 36.42
N PRO A 662 18.11 33.03 37.40
CA PRO A 662 17.09 34.06 37.62
C PRO A 662 17.65 35.47 37.92
N ASP A 663 16.89 36.49 37.51
CA ASP A 663 17.18 37.90 37.82
C ASP A 663 17.32 38.16 39.32
N ALA A 664 18.16 39.14 39.66
CA ALA A 664 18.50 39.56 41.03
C ALA A 664 19.10 38.49 41.96
N LEU A 665 19.38 37.27 41.47
CA LEU A 665 20.04 36.22 42.26
C LEU A 665 21.56 36.41 42.36
N LEU A 666 22.16 37.10 41.38
CA LEU A 666 23.59 37.39 41.31
C LEU A 666 23.88 38.89 41.42
N THR A 667 25.06 39.21 41.95
CA THR A 667 25.66 40.55 42.04
C THR A 667 26.89 40.64 41.14
N ASP A 668 27.12 41.82 40.56
CA ASP A 668 28.31 42.14 39.76
C ASP A 668 29.64 42.02 40.55
N GLY A 669 30.75 41.88 39.83
CA GLY A 669 32.11 41.70 40.34
C GLY A 669 32.33 40.47 41.22
N SER A 670 31.35 39.57 41.30
CA SER A 670 31.29 38.51 42.31
C SER A 670 31.46 37.12 41.72
N THR A 671 32.27 36.29 42.37
CA THR A 671 32.53 34.91 41.95
C THR A 671 31.49 33.94 42.52
N TYR A 672 30.91 33.13 41.63
CA TYR A 672 29.92 32.10 41.92
C TYR A 672 30.41 30.74 41.44
N ARG A 673 29.79 29.68 41.95
CA ARG A 673 30.08 28.30 41.56
C ARG A 673 28.81 27.55 41.28
N TRP A 674 28.83 26.64 40.32
CA TRP A 674 27.68 25.78 40.03
C TRP A 674 28.14 24.38 39.64
N LYS A 675 27.19 23.45 39.68
CA LYS A 675 27.32 22.08 39.18
C LYS A 675 25.97 21.62 38.66
N MET A 676 25.97 20.70 37.72
CA MET A 676 24.76 20.04 37.22
C MET A 676 24.81 18.52 37.31
N ARG A 677 23.64 17.89 37.23
CA ARG A 677 23.44 16.45 37.04
C ARG A 677 22.32 16.21 36.03
N ALA A 678 22.45 15.15 35.22
CA ALA A 678 21.36 14.58 34.45
C ALA A 678 20.50 13.64 35.33
N CYS A 679 19.20 13.62 35.11
CA CYS A 679 18.20 12.79 35.79
C CYS A 679 17.16 12.28 34.76
N ALA A 680 16.81 10.99 34.83
CA ALA A 680 15.78 10.37 33.99
C ALA A 680 15.02 9.32 34.82
N GLU A 681 13.69 9.26 34.70
CA GLU A 681 12.81 8.35 35.46
C GLU A 681 13.08 8.32 36.99
N GLY A 682 13.43 9.47 37.57
CA GLY A 682 13.76 9.60 39.00
C GLY A 682 15.18 9.15 39.40
N VAL A 683 15.93 8.51 38.50
CA VAL A 683 17.34 8.15 38.72
C VAL A 683 18.25 9.28 38.21
N CYS A 684 19.17 9.74 39.06
CA CYS A 684 20.10 10.82 38.72
C CYS A 684 21.56 10.35 38.67
N SER A 685 22.30 10.91 37.71
CA SER A 685 23.76 10.93 37.70
C SER A 685 24.35 11.59 38.95
N ALA A 686 25.64 11.36 39.20
CA ALA A 686 26.40 12.18 40.15
C ALA A 686 26.54 13.62 39.62
N TYR A 687 26.52 14.61 40.52
CA TYR A 687 26.83 15.98 40.11
C TYR A 687 28.26 16.10 39.56
N THR A 688 28.39 16.92 38.53
CA THR A 688 29.65 17.39 37.97
C THR A 688 30.54 18.09 39.01
N ALA A 689 31.84 18.21 38.70
CA ALA A 689 32.75 19.05 39.46
C ALA A 689 32.30 20.52 39.41
N LEU A 690 32.42 21.23 40.54
CA LEU A 690 32.01 22.63 40.65
C LEU A 690 32.74 23.51 39.64
N GLN A 691 31.99 23.99 38.64
CA GLN A 691 32.41 25.04 37.74
C GLN A 691 32.42 26.36 38.50
N THR A 692 33.34 27.26 38.15
CA THR A 692 33.49 28.58 38.78
C THR A 692 33.42 29.64 37.71
N PHE A 693 32.62 30.67 37.92
CA PHE A 693 32.56 31.85 37.07
C PHE A 693 32.50 33.11 37.92
N THR A 694 32.92 34.24 37.36
CA THR A 694 32.69 35.56 37.97
C THR A 694 31.64 36.25 37.13
N VAL A 695 30.65 36.86 37.77
CA VAL A 695 29.82 37.87 37.09
C VAL A 695 30.70 39.11 36.97
N ASP A 696 31.01 39.48 35.74
CA ASP A 696 31.84 40.63 35.39
C ASP A 696 31.05 41.44 34.37
N VAL A 697 30.11 42.25 34.85
CA VAL A 697 29.29 43.14 34.01
C VAL A 697 30.18 44.30 33.58
N THR A 698 31.10 44.02 32.67
CA THR A 698 31.89 45.02 31.97
C THR A 698 30.95 45.99 31.27
N GLU A 699 30.78 47.17 31.85
CA GLU A 699 30.19 48.33 31.18
C GLU A 699 31.13 48.68 30.01
N GLU A 700 30.82 48.11 28.83
CA GLU A 700 31.73 48.15 27.70
C GLU A 700 31.96 49.61 27.26
N PRO A 701 33.22 50.08 27.16
CA PRO A 701 33.50 51.43 26.73
C PRO A 701 33.08 51.58 25.27
N ALA A 702 31.96 52.28 25.06
CA ALA A 702 31.19 52.32 23.82
C ALA A 702 32.05 52.22 22.54
N PRO A 703 31.82 51.21 21.67
CA PRO A 703 32.67 50.95 20.52
C PRO A 703 32.75 52.19 19.63
N SER A 704 33.97 52.59 19.28
CA SER A 704 34.25 53.92 18.72
C SER A 704 33.88 54.05 17.25
N GLY A 705 32.58 53.97 16.95
CA GLY A 705 31.98 54.33 15.68
C GLY A 705 31.26 53.21 14.95
N THR A 706 30.00 52.96 15.29
CA THR A 706 28.90 53.37 14.40
C THR A 706 27.55 53.49 15.12
N THR A 707 26.63 54.20 14.46
CA THR A 707 25.29 54.59 14.91
C THR A 707 24.35 53.41 15.17
N GLY A 708 24.03 53.13 16.45
CA GLY A 708 22.88 52.32 16.85
C GLY A 708 21.63 53.16 17.12
N THR A 709 20.42 52.62 16.91
CA THR A 709 19.14 53.28 17.23
C THR A 709 18.15 52.35 17.94
N VAL A 710 17.25 52.93 18.74
CA VAL A 710 16.02 52.24 19.16
C VAL A 710 15.18 51.83 17.93
N PRO A 711 14.30 50.82 18.05
CA PRO A 711 13.41 50.44 16.96
C PRO A 711 12.45 51.57 16.58
N ALA A 712 12.23 51.75 15.28
CA ALA A 712 11.13 52.55 14.77
C ALA A 712 9.76 51.96 15.21
N ALA A 713 8.69 52.73 15.06
CA ALA A 713 7.35 52.15 15.12
C ALA A 713 7.18 51.13 13.98
N VAL A 714 6.62 49.95 14.28
CA VAL A 714 6.41 48.91 13.27
C VAL A 714 5.49 49.41 12.15
N THR A 715 5.85 49.10 10.91
CA THR A 715 5.08 49.44 9.72
C THR A 715 4.07 48.32 9.39
N ASP A 716 3.14 48.60 8.47
CA ASP A 716 2.11 47.64 8.01
C ASP A 716 1.21 47.00 9.09
N LEU A 717 1.21 47.52 10.33
CA LEU A 717 0.46 46.98 11.45
C LEU A 717 -1.03 46.83 11.13
N LYS A 718 -1.44 45.57 10.93
CA LYS A 718 -2.82 45.16 10.60
C LYS A 718 -3.33 44.27 11.71
N ALA A 719 -4.59 44.48 12.08
CA ALA A 719 -5.36 43.55 12.88
C ALA A 719 -6.46 42.99 11.98
N VAL A 720 -6.61 41.67 11.95
CA VAL A 720 -7.64 40.95 11.20
C VAL A 720 -8.56 40.29 12.22
N PRO A 721 -9.86 40.66 12.29
CA PRO A 721 -10.78 40.09 13.26
C PRO A 721 -11.08 38.61 12.94
N GLY A 722 -11.24 37.82 13.98
CA GLY A 722 -11.75 36.45 13.93
C GLY A 722 -12.82 36.22 14.99
N GLU A 723 -13.27 34.98 15.13
CA GLU A 723 -14.21 34.60 16.17
C GLU A 723 -13.53 34.72 17.54
N HIS A 724 -14.15 35.49 18.45
CA HIS A 724 -13.63 35.81 19.80
C HIS A 724 -12.17 36.30 19.85
N GLY A 725 -11.66 36.88 18.75
CA GLY A 725 -10.23 37.08 18.62
C GLY A 725 -9.78 37.96 17.45
N ALA A 726 -8.46 38.07 17.30
CA ALA A 726 -7.82 38.81 16.22
C ALA A 726 -6.39 38.30 15.94
N LEU A 727 -6.03 38.25 14.66
CA LEU A 727 -4.65 38.09 14.21
C LEU A 727 -4.05 39.47 13.99
N VAL A 728 -2.97 39.77 14.71
CA VAL A 728 -2.18 40.99 14.55
C VAL A 728 -0.91 40.64 13.78
N THR A 729 -0.58 41.40 12.73
CA THR A 729 0.65 41.22 11.93
C THR A 729 1.29 42.57 11.63
N TRP A 730 2.63 42.64 11.55
CA TRP A 730 3.36 43.86 11.25
C TRP A 730 4.65 43.60 10.46
N SER A 731 5.12 44.60 9.72
CA SER A 731 6.47 44.61 9.16
C SER A 731 7.49 44.85 10.28
N ALA A 732 8.65 44.20 10.21
CA ALA A 732 9.71 44.32 11.21
C ALA A 732 10.11 45.79 11.43
N ALA A 733 10.23 46.20 12.70
CA ALA A 733 10.66 47.55 13.06
C ALA A 733 12.08 47.82 12.52
N GLU A 734 12.24 48.90 11.77
CA GLU A 734 13.55 49.31 11.26
C GLU A 734 14.38 49.99 12.36
N PHE A 735 15.67 49.69 12.39
CA PHE A 735 16.67 50.33 13.26
C PHE A 735 18.03 50.27 12.57
N VAL A 736 18.98 51.08 13.04
CA VAL A 736 20.41 50.90 12.72
C VAL A 736 21.03 50.17 13.92
N GLY A 737 21.80 49.12 13.67
CA GLY A 737 22.35 48.23 14.71
C GLY A 737 23.07 47.03 14.10
N GLU A 738 23.47 46.07 14.91
CA GLU A 738 24.18 44.88 14.45
C GLU A 738 23.21 43.73 14.12
N ALA A 739 23.67 42.73 13.38
CA ALA A 739 22.83 41.63 12.89
C ALA A 739 22.28 40.71 14.01
N THR A 740 22.73 40.89 15.25
CA THR A 740 22.35 40.16 16.46
C THR A 740 21.36 40.92 17.36
N ASP A 741 20.94 42.14 16.99
CA ASP A 741 19.99 42.97 17.74
C ASP A 741 18.55 42.41 17.63
N VAL A 742 18.24 41.36 18.41
CA VAL A 742 16.91 40.73 18.43
C VAL A 742 15.85 41.73 18.94
N VAL A 743 14.99 42.21 18.03
CA VAL A 743 13.83 43.03 18.40
C VAL A 743 12.75 42.14 19.01
N THR A 744 12.48 42.36 20.30
CA THR A 744 11.33 41.77 21.00
C THR A 744 10.13 42.71 20.90
N TYR A 745 8.98 42.21 20.43
CA TYR A 745 7.74 42.97 20.30
C TYR A 745 6.81 42.70 21.47
N THR A 746 6.39 43.76 22.16
CA THR A 746 5.25 43.73 23.09
C THR A 746 3.99 44.12 22.32
N VAL A 747 2.96 43.27 22.33
CA VAL A 747 1.66 43.49 21.69
C VAL A 747 0.58 43.56 22.75
N THR A 748 -0.14 44.69 22.84
CA THR A 748 -1.18 44.92 23.85
C THR A 748 -2.53 45.22 23.19
N ALA A 749 -3.55 44.43 23.54
CA ALA A 749 -4.93 44.62 23.12
C ALA A 749 -5.66 45.59 24.06
N VAL A 750 -6.23 46.66 23.50
CA VAL A 750 -6.92 47.73 24.24
C VAL A 750 -8.32 47.94 23.69
N ALA A 751 -9.33 47.77 24.53
CA ALA A 751 -10.73 47.99 24.20
C ALA A 751 -11.09 49.49 24.13
N SER A 752 -12.25 49.80 23.55
CA SER A 752 -12.70 51.18 23.24
C SER A 752 -13.01 52.05 24.47
N ASP A 753 -13.10 51.46 25.67
CA ASP A 753 -13.19 52.15 26.95
C ASP A 753 -11.81 52.55 27.53
N GLY A 754 -10.72 52.04 26.94
CA GLY A 754 -9.34 52.19 27.40
C GLY A 754 -8.81 51.01 28.23
N THR A 755 -9.63 49.99 28.51
CA THR A 755 -9.21 48.81 29.27
C THR A 755 -8.23 47.96 28.46
N THR A 756 -7.15 47.52 29.12
CA THR A 756 -6.19 46.56 28.54
C THR A 756 -6.71 45.15 28.80
N VAL A 757 -6.97 44.40 27.72
CA VAL A 757 -7.61 43.08 27.77
C VAL A 757 -6.57 41.95 27.74
N GLY A 758 -5.40 42.19 27.14
CA GLY A 758 -4.27 41.27 27.22
C GLY A 758 -3.00 41.85 26.62
N THR A 759 -1.85 41.29 27.02
CA THR A 759 -0.53 41.58 26.45
C THR A 759 0.20 40.29 26.16
N LYS A 760 0.63 40.09 24.90
CA LYS A 760 1.57 39.02 24.49
C LYS A 760 2.93 39.64 24.15
N THR A 761 4.00 38.86 24.29
CA THR A 761 5.37 39.25 23.93
C THR A 761 5.94 38.19 22.99
N THR A 762 6.56 38.62 21.89
CA THR A 762 7.04 37.71 20.82
C THR A 762 8.27 38.29 20.11
N THR A 763 9.09 37.43 19.50
CA THR A 763 10.13 37.83 18.54
C THR A 763 9.68 37.65 17.09
N GLY A 764 8.52 37.02 16.86
CA GLY A 764 7.89 36.92 15.54
C GLY A 764 7.23 38.23 15.10
N LEU A 765 6.70 38.23 13.87
CA LEU A 765 6.04 39.38 13.24
C LEU A 765 4.50 39.32 13.28
N SER A 766 3.97 38.43 14.13
CA SER A 766 2.56 38.19 14.33
C SER A 766 2.23 37.88 15.80
N ALA A 767 0.98 38.08 16.18
CA ALA A 767 0.42 37.64 17.46
C ALA A 767 -1.08 37.32 17.30
N VAL A 768 -1.51 36.20 17.89
CA VAL A 768 -2.93 35.81 17.97
C VAL A 768 -3.50 36.23 19.32
N PHE A 769 -4.69 36.82 19.31
CA PHE A 769 -5.56 36.96 20.49
C PHE A 769 -6.82 36.12 20.25
N ASP A 770 -7.19 35.34 21.25
CA ASP A 770 -8.16 34.23 21.23
C ASP A 770 -9.24 34.36 22.32
N ASN A 771 -9.14 35.40 23.15
CA ASN A 771 -10.00 35.68 24.29
C ASN A 771 -10.42 37.17 24.31
N LEU A 772 -11.01 37.64 23.21
CA LEU A 772 -11.67 38.95 23.11
C LEU A 772 -13.18 38.76 23.30
N ASP A 773 -13.78 39.58 24.16
CA ASP A 773 -15.15 39.36 24.67
C ASP A 773 -16.20 39.28 23.55
N ALA A 774 -17.08 38.28 23.68
CA ALA A 774 -18.07 37.87 22.70
C ALA A 774 -19.32 38.75 22.70
N ASP A 775 -19.75 39.21 23.88
CA ASP A 775 -21.12 39.70 24.10
C ASP A 775 -21.35 41.15 23.64
N ALA A 776 -20.38 41.76 22.94
CA ALA A 776 -20.48 43.13 22.47
C ALA A 776 -19.91 43.35 21.05
N GLY A 777 -20.78 43.26 20.05
CA GLY A 777 -20.54 43.82 18.71
C GLY A 777 -20.37 45.35 18.68
N ASP A 778 -20.46 46.02 19.83
CA ASP A 778 -20.21 47.45 20.04
C ASP A 778 -18.78 47.76 20.55
N VAL A 779 -17.99 46.77 20.99
CA VAL A 779 -16.62 47.01 21.51
C VAL A 779 -15.59 46.96 20.38
N THR A 780 -14.88 48.07 20.19
CA THR A 780 -13.79 48.18 19.21
C THR A 780 -12.45 48.02 19.91
N TYR A 781 -11.64 47.05 19.45
CA TYR A 781 -10.30 46.77 19.95
C TYR A 781 -9.24 47.42 19.07
N THR A 782 -8.19 47.95 19.71
CA THR A 782 -6.97 48.46 19.05
C THR A 782 -5.76 47.74 19.62
N PHE A 783 -4.79 47.42 18.76
CA PHE A 783 -3.59 46.70 19.14
C PHE A 783 -2.39 47.62 19.08
N LYS A 784 -1.66 47.69 20.20
CA LYS A 784 -0.47 48.52 20.36
C LYS A 784 0.76 47.63 20.30
N VAL A 785 1.64 47.89 19.33
CA VAL A 785 2.88 47.13 19.13
C VAL A 785 4.08 48.02 19.37
N THR A 786 4.97 47.58 20.25
CA THR A 786 6.23 48.26 20.57
C THR A 786 7.38 47.27 20.47
N GLY A 787 8.33 47.53 19.58
CA GLY A 787 9.61 46.81 19.51
C GLY A 787 10.61 47.30 20.55
N LYS A 788 11.46 46.42 21.05
CA LYS A 788 12.58 46.71 21.96
C LYS A 788 13.82 45.91 21.54
N ASN A 789 14.96 46.57 21.40
CA ASN A 789 16.28 45.95 21.18
C ASN A 789 17.26 46.34 22.32
N ALA A 790 18.55 46.09 22.15
CA ALA A 790 19.57 46.45 23.15
C ALA A 790 19.68 47.97 23.38
N TYR A 791 19.51 48.79 22.32
CA TYR A 791 19.56 50.25 22.41
C TYR A 791 18.32 50.89 23.06
N GLY A 792 17.23 50.13 23.22
CA GLY A 792 16.09 50.53 24.05
C GLY A 792 14.71 50.20 23.46
N THR A 793 13.69 50.88 23.98
CA THR A 793 12.29 50.68 23.60
C THR A 793 11.88 51.68 22.52
N GLY A 794 11.32 51.17 21.43
CA GLY A 794 10.88 51.95 20.27
C GLY A 794 9.54 52.66 20.46
N ALA A 795 9.12 53.39 19.43
CA ALA A 795 7.82 54.04 19.42
C ALA A 795 6.67 53.03 19.24
N THR A 796 5.54 53.24 19.94
CA THR A 796 4.35 52.39 19.83
C THR A 796 3.59 52.67 18.52
N ALA A 797 3.49 51.67 17.65
CA ALA A 797 2.48 51.66 16.59
C ALA A 797 1.12 51.25 17.16
N THR A 798 0.03 51.77 16.61
CA THR A 798 -1.35 51.37 16.98
C THR A 798 -2.12 50.98 15.73
N SER A 799 -2.81 49.83 15.75
CA SER A 799 -3.61 49.35 14.63
C SER A 799 -4.84 50.23 14.37
N GLY A 800 -5.47 50.04 13.20
CA GLY A 800 -6.88 50.37 13.06
C GLY A 800 -7.74 49.62 14.08
N GLY A 801 -8.88 50.20 14.46
CA GLY A 801 -9.84 49.54 15.34
C GLY A 801 -10.58 48.40 14.62
N ILE A 802 -10.74 47.26 15.29
CA ILE A 802 -11.51 46.10 14.81
C ILE A 802 -12.58 45.70 15.82
N VAL A 803 -13.63 45.06 15.34
CA VAL A 803 -14.63 44.34 16.16
C VAL A 803 -14.47 42.85 15.83
N PRO A 804 -14.49 41.92 16.80
CA PRO A 804 -14.41 40.48 16.53
C PRO A 804 -15.50 40.03 15.55
N ALA A 805 -15.17 39.07 14.69
CA ALA A 805 -16.02 38.66 13.58
C ALA A 805 -16.56 37.24 13.79
N ALA A 806 -17.88 37.12 13.99
CA ALA A 806 -18.55 35.83 14.08
C ALA A 806 -18.37 35.01 12.80
N VAL A 807 -18.06 33.73 12.95
CA VAL A 807 -17.77 32.80 11.86
C VAL A 807 -19.05 32.05 11.45
N PRO A 808 -19.37 31.94 10.14
CA PRO A 808 -20.53 31.18 9.69
C PRO A 808 -20.47 29.71 10.12
N GLY A 809 -21.35 29.31 11.05
CA GLY A 809 -21.40 27.95 11.60
C GLY A 809 -20.67 27.74 12.94
N GLY A 810 -19.91 28.73 13.41
CA GLY A 810 -19.10 28.64 14.64
C GLY A 810 -17.81 27.81 14.47
N THR A 811 -16.83 28.05 15.34
CA THR A 811 -15.44 27.54 15.21
C THR A 811 -15.28 26.03 15.39
N ASP A 812 -16.13 25.37 16.18
CA ASP A 812 -15.99 23.95 16.56
C ASP A 812 -15.90 23.00 15.35
N GLY A 813 -16.75 23.22 14.34
CA GLY A 813 -16.80 22.38 13.12
C GLY A 813 -15.51 22.46 12.30
N TYR A 814 -14.89 23.64 12.21
CA TYR A 814 -13.62 23.84 11.53
C TYR A 814 -12.46 23.20 12.30
N SER A 815 -12.44 23.40 13.63
CA SER A 815 -11.38 22.88 14.50
C SER A 815 -11.37 21.35 14.54
N THR A 816 -12.56 20.74 14.61
CA THR A 816 -12.70 19.28 14.55
C THR A 816 -12.29 18.71 13.19
N ALA A 817 -12.65 19.38 12.09
CA ALA A 817 -12.22 18.98 10.75
C ALA A 817 -10.70 19.13 10.53
N MET A 818 -10.06 20.15 11.13
CA MET A 818 -8.60 20.32 11.15
C MET A 818 -7.91 19.17 11.90
N GLN A 819 -8.39 18.84 13.11
CA GLN A 819 -7.87 17.74 13.92
C GLN A 819 -8.02 16.39 13.19
N ALA A 820 -9.21 16.11 12.65
CA ALA A 820 -9.49 14.90 11.89
C ALA A 820 -8.61 14.77 10.63
N TYR A 821 -8.33 15.87 9.93
CA TYR A 821 -7.37 15.91 8.83
C TYR A 821 -5.95 15.53 9.27
N HIS A 822 -5.46 16.04 10.41
CA HIS A 822 -4.14 15.67 10.92
C HIS A 822 -4.06 14.22 11.40
N PHE A 823 -5.10 13.71 12.07
CA PHE A 823 -5.20 12.30 12.44
C PHE A 823 -5.18 11.40 11.20
N ALA A 824 -5.91 11.78 10.15
CA ALA A 824 -5.92 11.11 8.85
C ALA A 824 -4.57 11.21 8.11
N ARG A 825 -3.83 12.31 8.24
CA ARG A 825 -2.43 12.42 7.78
C ARG A 825 -1.51 11.46 8.53
N GLY A 826 -1.56 11.46 9.86
CA GLY A 826 -0.77 10.56 10.71
C GLY A 826 -1.02 9.10 10.35
N GLY A 827 -2.29 8.71 10.20
CA GLY A 827 -2.65 7.36 9.74
C GLY A 827 -2.18 7.01 8.32
N LEU A 828 -1.96 7.98 7.43
CA LEU A 828 -1.31 7.74 6.13
C LEU A 828 0.22 7.63 6.22
N VAL A 829 0.87 8.26 7.21
CA VAL A 829 2.31 8.08 7.46
C VAL A 829 2.57 6.75 8.19
N GLN A 830 1.79 6.42 9.23
CA GLN A 830 1.84 5.15 9.95
C GLN A 830 1.43 3.93 9.10
N GLY A 831 0.48 4.10 8.17
CA GLY A 831 -0.23 2.97 7.58
C GLY A 831 -1.41 2.44 8.38
N SER A 832 -1.97 3.22 9.30
CA SER A 832 -3.34 2.97 9.80
C SER A 832 -4.40 3.11 8.69
N TYR A 833 -4.08 3.78 7.57
CA TYR A 833 -4.92 3.88 6.37
C TYR A 833 -4.11 3.61 5.09
N VAL A 834 -4.74 3.08 4.02
CA VAL A 834 -4.08 2.82 2.73
C VAL A 834 -4.09 4.01 1.76
N ASP A 835 -5.17 4.81 1.78
CA ASP A 835 -5.32 6.01 0.95
C ASP A 835 -6.25 7.04 1.60
N ALA A 836 -6.35 8.24 1.02
CA ALA A 836 -7.12 9.33 1.59
C ALA A 836 -8.64 9.07 1.68
N ASN A 837 -9.20 8.16 0.87
CA ASN A 837 -10.61 7.78 0.95
C ASN A 837 -10.84 6.78 2.08
N ASP A 838 -9.90 5.86 2.30
CA ASP A 838 -9.90 4.94 3.45
C ASP A 838 -9.77 5.72 4.77
N ALA A 839 -8.84 6.66 4.84
CA ALA A 839 -8.69 7.58 5.98
C ALA A 839 -9.93 8.46 6.22
N ALA A 840 -10.68 8.79 5.16
CA ALA A 840 -11.93 9.53 5.25
C ALA A 840 -13.12 8.64 5.66
N ALA A 841 -13.21 7.41 5.16
CA ALA A 841 -14.28 6.46 5.50
C ALA A 841 -14.28 6.11 6.99
N ASN A 842 -13.09 6.08 7.60
CA ASN A 842 -12.90 5.85 9.04
C ASN A 842 -13.06 7.13 9.90
N SER A 843 -13.56 8.24 9.35
CA SER A 843 -13.79 9.49 10.10
C SER A 843 -15.18 10.07 9.87
N ALA A 844 -15.84 10.47 10.95
CA ALA A 844 -17.11 11.22 10.89
C ALA A 844 -16.98 12.59 10.18
N TYR A 845 -15.75 13.07 9.97
CA TYR A 845 -15.43 14.30 9.24
C TYR A 845 -14.69 14.04 7.91
N GLY A 846 -14.76 12.81 7.38
CA GLY A 846 -14.02 12.42 6.18
C GLY A 846 -14.31 13.27 4.94
N ALA A 847 -15.58 13.58 4.69
CA ALA A 847 -16.01 14.42 3.57
C ALA A 847 -15.40 15.84 3.62
N GLN A 848 -15.13 16.33 4.83
CA GLN A 848 -14.57 17.64 5.11
C GLN A 848 -13.07 17.72 4.78
N PHE A 849 -12.31 16.61 4.72
CA PHE A 849 -10.86 16.68 4.44
C PHE A 849 -10.36 15.83 3.27
N VAL A 850 -11.10 14.84 2.79
CA VAL A 850 -10.66 13.89 1.74
C VAL A 850 -10.09 14.58 0.49
N GLY A 851 -10.73 15.65 0.02
CA GLY A 851 -10.33 16.41 -1.16
C GLY A 851 -9.06 17.26 -1.02
N ARG A 852 -8.55 17.43 0.21
CA ARG A 852 -7.20 17.94 0.48
C ARG A 852 -6.23 16.77 0.70
N LEU A 853 -6.57 15.83 1.58
CA LEU A 853 -5.72 14.70 1.94
C LEU A 853 -5.27 13.87 0.72
N ALA A 854 -6.14 13.67 -0.27
CA ALA A 854 -5.82 12.97 -1.52
C ALA A 854 -4.74 13.68 -2.38
N LYS A 855 -4.46 14.97 -2.14
CA LYS A 855 -3.38 15.73 -2.78
C LYS A 855 -2.07 15.60 -2.01
N ASP A 856 -2.14 15.46 -0.68
CA ASP A 856 -0.97 15.28 0.19
C ASP A 856 -0.50 13.81 0.24
N GLN A 857 -1.39 12.86 -0.06
CA GLN A 857 -1.17 11.42 -0.01
C GLN A 857 0.12 10.96 -0.73
N GLU A 858 0.49 11.54 -1.88
CA GLU A 858 1.72 11.15 -2.60
C GLU A 858 3.03 11.54 -1.87
N ALA A 859 2.94 12.46 -0.91
CA ALA A 859 4.02 12.77 0.02
C ALA A 859 3.94 11.87 1.26
N LEU A 860 2.77 11.77 1.91
CA LEU A 860 2.57 11.01 3.15
C LEU A 860 2.86 9.51 2.99
N LEU A 861 2.48 8.91 1.85
CA LEU A 861 2.81 7.51 1.53
C LEU A 861 4.29 7.30 1.20
N ARG A 862 5.06 8.35 0.89
CA ARG A 862 6.52 8.28 0.77
C ARG A 862 7.24 8.61 2.08
N GLU A 863 6.59 9.35 2.96
CA GLU A 863 7.01 9.58 4.35
C GLU A 863 7.02 8.25 5.11
N ARG A 864 5.96 7.43 4.94
CA ARG A 864 5.92 6.02 5.39
C ARG A 864 7.13 5.21 4.90
N VAL A 865 7.30 5.11 3.58
CA VAL A 865 8.36 4.30 2.93
C VAL A 865 9.77 4.85 3.21
N ALA A 866 9.90 6.11 3.64
CA ALA A 866 11.17 6.67 4.08
C ALA A 866 11.54 6.29 5.52
N GLY A 867 10.57 5.91 6.37
CA GLY A 867 10.84 5.35 7.71
C GLY A 867 11.31 3.89 7.63
N SER A 868 10.61 3.06 6.85
CA SER A 868 10.97 1.64 6.70
C SER A 868 12.23 1.39 5.85
N GLU A 869 12.72 2.38 5.07
CA GLU A 869 14.06 2.32 4.44
C GLU A 869 15.23 2.67 5.42
N ASP A 870 14.98 3.13 6.66
CA ASP A 870 15.99 3.63 7.62
C ASP A 870 15.97 2.89 8.99
N ASP A 871 15.40 1.67 9.03
CA ASP A 871 15.22 0.81 10.23
C ASP A 871 14.37 1.46 11.36
N SER A 872 13.53 2.45 11.00
CA SER A 872 12.83 3.32 11.95
C SER A 872 11.31 3.40 11.74
N ASP A 873 10.55 2.73 12.60
CA ASP A 873 9.10 2.89 12.71
C ASP A 873 8.76 4.27 13.29
N ASN A 874 8.11 5.13 12.47
CA ASN A 874 7.58 6.43 12.89
C ASN A 874 6.21 6.27 13.56
N VAL A 875 6.19 6.07 14.88
CA VAL A 875 4.95 5.82 15.64
C VAL A 875 4.24 7.13 16.01
N SER A 876 3.54 7.69 15.02
CA SER A 876 2.53 8.76 15.15
C SER A 876 3.02 10.19 15.51
N PRO A 877 2.87 11.18 14.62
CA PRO A 877 2.84 12.59 15.04
C PRO A 877 1.58 12.87 15.87
N GLU A 878 1.69 12.87 17.21
CA GLU A 878 0.63 13.47 18.05
C GLU A 878 0.56 14.98 17.77
N ALA A 879 -0.46 15.39 17.01
CA ALA A 879 -0.68 16.78 16.65
C ALA A 879 -1.54 17.49 17.70
N THR A 880 -0.93 18.27 18.58
CA THR A 880 -1.65 19.21 19.46
C THR A 880 -1.62 20.63 18.88
N PHE A 881 -2.57 21.47 19.31
CA PHE A 881 -2.83 22.77 18.66
C PHE A 881 -2.96 23.90 19.68
N THR A 882 -2.24 25.00 19.47
CA THR A 882 -2.35 26.25 20.25
C THR A 882 -2.60 27.46 19.34
N ASP A 883 -2.93 28.61 19.94
CA ASP A 883 -3.20 29.89 19.25
C ASP A 883 -4.18 29.75 18.06
N VAL A 884 -5.22 28.93 18.26
CA VAL A 884 -6.23 28.59 17.25
C VAL A 884 -7.21 29.76 17.08
N LEU A 885 -7.25 30.35 15.88
CA LEU A 885 -8.15 31.45 15.55
C LEU A 885 -8.84 31.24 14.21
N ALA A 886 -10.17 31.28 14.20
CA ALA A 886 -11.00 31.22 12.99
C ALA A 886 -11.23 32.63 12.41
N ILE A 887 -10.82 32.85 11.16
CA ILE A 887 -10.92 34.13 10.46
C ILE A 887 -11.85 33.98 9.24
N PRO A 888 -13.03 34.63 9.20
CA PRO A 888 -13.91 34.59 8.04
C PRO A 888 -13.38 35.46 6.88
N SER A 889 -13.63 35.07 5.63
CA SER A 889 -13.31 35.89 4.46
C SER A 889 -14.30 37.06 4.30
N ALA A 890 -13.86 38.15 3.69
CA ALA A 890 -14.64 39.39 3.56
C ALA A 890 -15.92 39.26 2.68
N ASP A 891 -16.02 38.18 1.91
CA ASP A 891 -17.20 37.79 1.12
C ASP A 891 -18.06 36.70 1.81
N GLY A 892 -17.63 36.20 2.98
CA GLY A 892 -18.29 35.15 3.75
C GLY A 892 -18.26 33.75 3.13
N THR A 893 -17.49 33.51 2.06
CA THR A 893 -17.48 32.21 1.35
C THR A 893 -16.52 31.18 1.94
N THR A 894 -15.50 31.63 2.68
CA THR A 894 -14.47 30.77 3.28
C THR A 894 -14.13 31.21 4.70
N VAL A 895 -13.52 30.28 5.44
CA VAL A 895 -13.01 30.52 6.80
C VAL A 895 -11.59 29.97 6.86
N THR A 896 -10.67 30.73 7.42
CA THR A 896 -9.29 30.28 7.62
C THR A 896 -9.00 30.15 9.10
N LEU A 897 -8.78 28.92 9.59
CA LEU A 897 -8.11 28.70 10.85
C LEU A 897 -6.63 29.04 10.71
N ARG A 898 -6.09 29.86 11.62
CA ARG A 898 -4.67 29.87 11.96
C ARG A 898 -4.50 29.01 13.20
N ALA A 899 -3.45 28.20 13.26
CA ALA A 899 -3.10 27.42 14.45
C ALA A 899 -1.59 27.15 14.48
N THR A 900 -1.02 27.12 15.67
CA THR A 900 0.30 26.53 15.92
C THR A 900 0.13 25.04 16.13
N VAL A 901 0.83 24.23 15.32
CA VAL A 901 0.81 22.76 15.41
C VAL A 901 2.06 22.30 16.13
N HIS A 902 1.90 21.50 17.17
CA HIS A 902 2.98 20.79 17.84
C HIS A 902 2.88 19.31 17.46
N THR A 903 3.94 18.73 16.91
CA THR A 903 4.04 17.30 16.59
C THR A 903 5.13 16.64 17.41
N ALA A 904 4.97 15.35 17.74
CA ALA A 904 6.02 14.53 18.33
C ALA A 904 6.12 13.22 17.53
N ASP A 905 7.25 12.97 16.87
CA ASP A 905 7.51 11.75 16.09
C ASP A 905 8.36 10.78 16.91
N ILE A 906 7.86 9.56 17.15
CA ILE A 906 8.60 8.49 17.86
C ILE A 906 9.37 7.64 16.84
N ILE A 907 10.69 7.56 16.98
CA ILE A 907 11.61 6.90 16.04
C ILE A 907 12.27 5.68 16.69
N VAL A 908 11.95 4.47 16.22
CA VAL A 908 12.70 3.21 16.52
C VAL A 908 14.02 3.17 15.71
N THR A 909 15.02 2.37 16.10
CA THR A 909 16.39 2.50 15.53
C THR A 909 17.19 1.23 15.22
N ASP A 910 16.71 0.01 15.52
CA ASP A 910 17.36 -1.26 15.10
C ASP A 910 16.37 -2.44 15.07
N VAL A 911 16.08 -2.94 13.88
CA VAL A 911 15.19 -4.09 13.62
C VAL A 911 15.97 -5.42 13.70
N SER A 912 17.29 -5.38 13.48
CA SER A 912 18.18 -6.55 13.41
C SER A 912 18.44 -7.25 14.74
N THR A 913 18.30 -6.52 15.86
CA THR A 913 18.63 -6.99 17.23
C THR A 913 17.44 -7.49 18.04
N ALA A 914 16.20 -7.22 17.59
CA ALA A 914 14.98 -7.38 18.38
C ALA A 914 15.01 -6.61 19.73
N THR A 915 15.60 -5.42 19.74
CA THR A 915 15.54 -4.45 20.85
C THR A 915 15.38 -3.03 20.32
N ALA A 916 14.22 -2.42 20.57
CA ALA A 916 13.95 -1.05 20.15
C ALA A 916 14.57 -0.03 21.12
N ASP A 917 15.26 0.99 20.60
CA ASP A 917 15.62 2.21 21.32
C ASP A 917 14.87 3.39 20.68
N PRO A 918 13.81 3.91 21.35
CA PRO A 918 12.96 4.98 20.81
C PRO A 918 13.54 6.38 21.10
N THR A 919 13.53 7.26 20.09
CA THR A 919 13.83 8.69 20.26
C THR A 919 12.69 9.57 19.78
N ASP A 920 12.29 10.55 20.59
CA ASP A 920 11.19 11.46 20.28
C ASP A 920 11.71 12.75 19.62
N GLN A 921 11.24 13.08 18.41
CA GLN A 921 11.47 14.38 17.78
C GLN A 921 10.22 15.27 17.87
N THR A 922 10.27 16.31 18.70
CA THR A 922 9.20 17.30 18.82
C THR A 922 9.42 18.49 17.90
N GLY A 923 8.40 18.89 17.14
CA GLY A 923 8.43 20.05 16.25
C GLY A 923 7.24 20.98 16.44
N GLU A 924 7.45 22.29 16.27
CA GLU A 924 6.42 23.33 16.34
C GLU A 924 6.33 24.04 14.97
N THR A 925 5.13 24.30 14.45
CA THR A 925 4.94 24.97 13.15
C THR A 925 3.62 25.74 13.07
N GLU A 926 3.69 27.05 12.76
CA GLU A 926 2.52 27.87 12.48
C GLU A 926 1.90 27.55 11.11
N MET A 927 0.61 27.25 11.09
CA MET A 927 -0.12 26.80 9.90
C MET A 927 -1.44 27.55 9.70
N ARG A 928 -1.93 27.54 8.46
CA ARG A 928 -3.24 28.07 8.06
C ARG A 928 -4.02 27.05 7.24
N TYR A 929 -5.28 26.87 7.62
CA TYR A 929 -6.23 25.91 7.05
C TYR A 929 -7.46 26.67 6.54
N THR A 930 -7.62 26.76 5.23
CA THR A 930 -8.75 27.45 4.59
C THR A 930 -9.84 26.45 4.21
N PHE A 931 -11.05 26.66 4.70
CA PHE A 931 -12.25 25.86 4.49
C PHE A 931 -13.34 26.62 3.74
N SER A 932 -14.32 25.93 3.17
CA SER A 932 -15.60 26.53 2.79
C SER A 932 -16.41 26.95 4.03
N ALA A 933 -17.10 28.09 3.97
CA ALA A 933 -17.95 28.56 5.07
C ALA A 933 -19.27 27.75 5.17
N GLY A 934 -19.65 27.37 6.38
CA GLY A 934 -20.91 26.67 6.68
C GLY A 934 -20.78 25.67 7.84
N THR A 935 -21.86 24.93 8.13
CA THR A 935 -21.91 23.91 9.19
C THR A 935 -21.18 22.61 8.84
N GLU A 936 -20.87 22.39 7.56
CA GLU A 936 -20.10 21.24 7.04
C GLU A 936 -18.88 21.77 6.26
N PRO A 937 -17.82 22.24 6.94
CA PRO A 937 -16.74 22.99 6.31
C PRO A 937 -15.72 22.07 5.64
N VAL A 938 -15.51 22.21 4.32
CA VAL A 938 -14.56 21.40 3.54
C VAL A 938 -13.21 22.11 3.43
N LEU A 939 -12.14 21.44 3.84
CA LEU A 939 -10.75 21.90 3.77
C LEU A 939 -10.28 22.02 2.32
N LEU A 940 -10.00 23.25 1.90
CA LEU A 940 -9.57 23.59 0.54
C LEU A 940 -8.03 23.65 0.45
N ALA A 941 -7.37 24.15 1.51
CA ALA A 941 -5.92 24.29 1.57
C ALA A 941 -5.37 24.25 3.00
N ALA A 942 -4.22 23.60 3.17
CA ALA A 942 -3.33 23.71 4.33
C ALA A 942 -1.94 24.21 3.85
N VAL A 943 -1.36 25.19 4.54
CA VAL A 943 -0.06 25.83 4.25
C VAL A 943 0.56 26.41 5.53
N THR A 944 1.87 26.68 5.55
CA THR A 944 2.50 27.43 6.66
C THR A 944 2.00 28.87 6.72
N ALA A 945 1.93 29.46 7.92
CA ALA A 945 1.41 30.81 8.12
C ALA A 945 2.24 31.87 7.37
N ALA A 946 3.58 31.77 7.46
CA ALA A 946 4.52 32.62 6.72
C ALA A 946 4.26 32.64 5.20
N ALA A 947 3.85 31.52 4.59
CA ALA A 947 3.56 31.45 3.15
C ALA A 947 2.29 32.20 2.70
N LYS A 948 1.51 32.77 3.64
CA LYS A 948 0.27 33.53 3.37
C LYS A 948 0.09 34.82 4.17
N GLU A 949 0.93 35.10 5.16
CA GLU A 949 0.87 36.33 5.97
C GLU A 949 1.78 37.45 5.44
N VAL A 950 2.70 37.13 4.51
CA VAL A 950 3.48 38.11 3.73
C VAL A 950 2.60 38.94 2.79
N VAL A 951 2.91 40.23 2.67
CA VAL A 951 2.11 41.25 1.97
C VAL A 951 2.70 41.57 0.57
N VAL A 952 1.81 41.85 -0.40
CA VAL A 952 2.08 42.40 -1.76
C VAL A 952 2.42 41.40 -2.90
N ARG A 953 1.81 41.68 -4.08
CA ARG A 953 2.17 41.30 -5.47
C ARG A 953 1.62 42.45 -6.35
N PRO A 954 2.35 43.08 -7.31
CA PRO A 954 2.49 42.56 -8.70
C PRO A 954 3.79 43.06 -9.42
N THR A 955 4.17 42.82 -10.69
CA THR A 955 3.70 42.00 -11.84
C THR A 955 4.89 41.72 -12.79
N GLY A 956 4.90 40.58 -13.50
CA GLY A 956 6.08 40.06 -14.23
C GLY A 956 6.46 40.66 -15.60
N ALA A 957 6.32 41.97 -15.81
CA ALA A 957 6.79 42.64 -17.06
C ALA A 957 7.96 43.61 -16.84
N ALA A 958 8.34 43.88 -15.59
CA ALA A 958 9.44 44.78 -15.23
C ALA A 958 10.73 44.04 -14.78
N LEU A 959 10.68 42.71 -14.68
CA LEU A 959 11.79 41.88 -14.19
C LEU A 959 12.83 41.58 -15.28
N ASP A 960 12.39 41.40 -16.53
CA ASP A 960 13.27 41.05 -17.65
C ASP A 960 14.27 42.16 -18.00
N ASP A 961 13.87 43.43 -17.97
CA ASP A 961 14.77 44.57 -18.19
C ASP A 961 15.85 44.68 -17.08
N PHE A 962 15.50 44.31 -15.83
CA PHE A 962 16.42 44.38 -14.70
C PHE A 962 17.51 43.30 -14.76
N ALA A 963 17.16 42.07 -15.16
CA ALA A 963 18.14 40.99 -15.32
C ALA A 963 19.20 41.33 -16.39
N ASN A 964 18.79 41.95 -17.50
CA ASN A 964 19.70 42.34 -18.59
C ASN A 964 20.59 43.55 -18.24
N ALA A 965 20.17 44.42 -17.32
CA ALA A 965 20.98 45.55 -16.86
C ALA A 965 22.19 45.10 -16.00
N ILE A 966 22.05 44.01 -15.24
CA ILE A 966 23.06 43.54 -14.28
C ILE A 966 24.31 42.97 -14.96
N GLU A 967 24.20 42.26 -16.09
CA GLU A 967 25.39 41.70 -16.77
C GLU A 967 26.38 42.78 -17.23
N GLY A 968 25.92 43.99 -17.54
CA GLY A 968 26.79 45.11 -17.88
C GLY A 968 27.53 45.70 -16.67
N ASP A 969 26.84 45.79 -15.54
CA ASP A 969 27.29 46.53 -14.35
C ASP A 969 28.22 45.72 -13.44
N VAL A 970 28.25 44.39 -13.56
CA VAL A 970 29.17 43.50 -12.83
C VAL A 970 30.60 43.55 -13.40
N LEU A 971 30.75 43.84 -14.70
CA LEU A 971 32.06 43.95 -15.36
C LEU A 971 32.76 45.30 -15.10
N ALA A 972 32.06 46.29 -14.55
CA ALA A 972 32.57 47.65 -14.37
C ALA A 972 33.33 47.87 -13.03
N ASP A 973 32.87 47.24 -11.94
CA ASP A 973 33.37 47.52 -10.58
C ASP A 973 34.67 46.78 -10.21
N GLY A 974 35.22 45.95 -11.10
CA GLY A 974 36.47 45.21 -10.85
C GLY A 974 36.38 44.10 -9.80
N LEU A 975 35.17 43.73 -9.36
CA LEU A 975 34.88 42.63 -8.43
C LEU A 975 34.96 41.25 -9.13
N GLU A 976 36.13 40.95 -9.71
CA GLU A 976 36.43 39.60 -10.22
C GLU A 976 36.49 38.59 -9.05
N PRO A 977 35.73 37.48 -9.09
CA PRO A 977 35.88 36.41 -8.12
C PRO A 977 37.27 35.78 -8.27
N SER A 978 38.00 35.64 -7.16
CA SER A 978 39.36 35.12 -7.15
C SER A 978 39.44 33.73 -7.79
N ALA A 979 40.35 33.55 -8.75
CA ALA A 979 40.65 32.24 -9.32
C ALA A 979 41.04 31.26 -8.21
N PHE A 980 40.44 30.07 -8.25
CA PHE A 980 40.48 29.08 -7.17
C PHE A 980 41.88 28.48 -6.97
N ASP A 981 42.39 28.49 -5.73
CA ASP A 981 43.58 27.71 -5.35
C ASP A 981 43.17 26.25 -5.07
N GLY A 982 43.95 25.32 -5.60
CA GLY A 982 43.48 24.01 -6.05
C GLY A 982 43.51 22.89 -5.01
N ASP A 983 42.98 23.10 -3.80
CA ASP A 983 43.02 22.11 -2.72
C ASP A 983 41.66 21.42 -2.42
N SER A 984 41.75 20.14 -2.04
CA SER A 984 40.68 19.20 -1.69
C SER A 984 39.66 18.85 -2.79
N THR A 985 39.77 17.63 -3.32
CA THR A 985 38.75 16.94 -4.11
C THR A 985 38.29 15.68 -3.40
N ASP A 986 36.98 15.42 -3.33
CA ASP A 986 36.46 14.15 -2.81
C ASP A 986 36.71 13.00 -3.79
N ASP A 987 37.74 12.20 -3.51
CA ASP A 987 37.95 10.85 -4.05
C ASP A 987 37.76 9.75 -2.99
N GLY A 988 37.31 10.12 -1.78
CA GLY A 988 37.02 9.22 -0.66
C GLY A 988 38.18 8.88 0.29
N SER A 989 39.30 9.62 0.29
CA SER A 989 40.57 9.14 0.89
C SER A 989 41.09 9.77 2.20
N GLU A 990 40.59 10.90 2.72
CA GLU A 990 41.19 11.58 3.89
C GLU A 990 40.32 11.65 5.17
N THR A 991 41.00 11.80 6.32
CA THR A 991 40.43 11.81 7.67
C THR A 991 41.02 12.93 8.53
N THR A 992 40.25 13.40 9.52
CA THR A 992 40.49 14.56 10.40
C THR A 992 40.32 15.94 9.72
N ALA A 993 39.87 16.92 10.51
CA ALA A 993 39.64 18.29 10.08
C ALA A 993 40.29 19.27 11.06
N THR A 994 40.85 20.36 10.54
CA THR A 994 41.63 21.33 11.32
C THR A 994 40.76 22.14 12.29
N THR A 995 41.23 22.31 13.52
CA THR A 995 40.54 23.13 14.53
C THR A 995 40.64 24.62 14.21
N VAL A 996 39.51 25.32 14.23
CA VAL A 996 39.42 26.78 14.27
C VAL A 996 38.81 27.18 15.62
N SER A 997 39.21 28.32 16.18
CA SER A 997 38.69 28.82 17.46
C SER A 997 37.22 29.25 17.31
N PHE A 998 36.33 28.66 18.09
CA PHE A 998 34.89 28.93 18.07
C PHE A 998 34.50 30.08 19.00
N ASP A 999 33.58 30.93 18.55
CA ASP A 999 32.64 31.61 19.44
C ASP A 999 31.29 30.88 19.31
N ALA A 1000 30.74 30.43 20.45
CA ALA A 1000 29.58 29.55 20.48
C ALA A 1000 28.23 30.29 20.54
N ALA A 1001 28.24 31.62 20.66
CA ALA A 1001 27.04 32.41 20.98
C ALA A 1001 26.05 32.61 19.80
N GLN A 1002 26.41 32.25 18.56
CA GLN A 1002 25.72 32.70 17.33
C GLN A 1002 25.23 31.57 16.40
N ALA A 1003 25.32 30.30 16.81
CA ALA A 1003 25.01 29.16 15.94
C ALA A 1003 23.51 28.84 15.88
N GLY A 1004 22.92 28.90 14.67
CA GLY A 1004 21.48 28.64 14.45
C GLY A 1004 21.10 27.20 14.09
N THR A 1005 19.83 26.88 14.30
CA THR A 1005 19.16 25.65 13.84
C THR A 1005 18.88 25.69 12.33
N TYR A 1006 18.97 24.55 11.66
CA TYR A 1006 18.62 24.40 10.24
C TYR A 1006 17.73 23.18 10.02
N LEU A 1007 16.49 23.42 9.57
CA LEU A 1007 15.48 22.38 9.35
C LEU A 1007 15.67 21.69 8.00
N ARG A 1008 16.63 20.74 7.96
CA ARG A 1008 17.00 19.96 6.75
C ARG A 1008 15.80 19.35 6.01
N THR A 1009 14.90 18.71 6.76
CA THR A 1009 13.69 18.06 6.24
C THR A 1009 12.73 19.08 5.66
N GLY A 1010 12.43 20.15 6.39
CA GLY A 1010 11.59 21.26 5.92
C GLY A 1010 12.14 21.92 4.64
N ALA A 1011 13.45 22.14 4.53
CA ALA A 1011 14.08 22.67 3.33
C ALA A 1011 13.93 21.74 2.11
N ALA A 1012 14.14 20.43 2.29
CA ALA A 1012 13.93 19.44 1.23
C ALA A 1012 12.46 19.34 0.83
N THR A 1013 11.53 19.30 1.79
CA THR A 1013 10.07 19.27 1.57
C THR A 1013 9.59 20.53 0.84
N TRP A 1014 10.10 21.71 1.21
CA TRP A 1014 9.82 22.96 0.49
C TRP A 1014 10.26 22.86 -0.97
N ALA A 1015 11.48 22.39 -1.23
CA ALA A 1015 12.00 22.25 -2.59
C ALA A 1015 11.21 21.21 -3.42
N VAL A 1016 10.84 20.07 -2.82
CA VAL A 1016 9.98 19.05 -3.44
C VAL A 1016 8.59 19.59 -3.77
N SER A 1017 8.07 20.52 -2.95
CA SER A 1017 6.73 21.12 -3.10
C SER A 1017 6.70 22.35 -4.01
N ASN A 1018 7.85 22.93 -4.36
CA ASN A 1018 7.97 24.14 -5.19
C ASN A 1018 8.84 23.93 -6.45
N TRP A 1019 9.16 22.68 -6.81
CA TRP A 1019 10.05 22.30 -7.93
C TRP A 1019 9.60 22.82 -9.31
N ASP A 1020 8.30 23.05 -9.47
CA ASP A 1020 7.58 23.52 -10.65
C ASP A 1020 6.99 24.93 -10.47
N ALA A 1021 7.34 25.61 -9.38
CA ALA A 1021 7.01 27.03 -9.22
C ALA A 1021 7.53 27.81 -10.45
N PRO A 1022 6.82 28.85 -10.92
CA PRO A 1022 7.32 29.69 -12.00
C PRO A 1022 8.71 30.24 -11.67
N ALA A 1023 9.66 30.08 -12.60
CA ALA A 1023 10.98 30.67 -12.46
C ALA A 1023 10.86 32.20 -12.40
N MET A 1024 11.44 32.81 -11.36
CA MET A 1024 11.48 34.25 -11.14
C MET A 1024 12.54 34.91 -12.03
N TYR A 1025 13.57 34.16 -12.40
CA TYR A 1025 14.74 34.63 -13.14
C TYR A 1025 15.23 33.58 -14.16
N SER A 1026 16.05 33.99 -15.12
CA SER A 1026 16.65 33.11 -16.14
C SER A 1026 17.69 32.11 -15.62
N GLN A 1027 18.16 32.25 -14.37
CA GLN A 1027 19.15 31.39 -13.71
C GLN A 1027 18.75 31.08 -12.25
N ASP A 1028 17.53 30.59 -12.03
CA ASP A 1028 16.87 30.58 -10.71
C ASP A 1028 17.41 29.57 -9.66
N CYS A 1029 18.48 28.82 -9.95
CA CYS A 1029 18.92 27.67 -9.13
C CYS A 1029 19.34 28.01 -7.69
N THR A 1030 20.04 29.12 -7.52
CA THR A 1030 20.62 29.69 -6.30
C THR A 1030 19.56 30.42 -5.45
N ASN A 1031 18.63 31.12 -6.11
CA ASN A 1031 17.44 31.68 -5.48
C ASN A 1031 16.54 30.56 -4.94
N PHE A 1032 16.26 29.52 -5.74
CA PHE A 1032 15.50 28.35 -5.32
C PHE A 1032 16.11 27.65 -4.10
N VAL A 1033 17.42 27.42 -4.09
CA VAL A 1033 18.14 26.88 -2.93
C VAL A 1033 18.03 27.81 -1.71
N SER A 1034 18.23 29.12 -1.90
CA SER A 1034 18.14 30.09 -0.79
C SER A 1034 16.73 30.18 -0.20
N ARG A 1035 15.70 30.12 -1.05
CA ARG A 1035 14.29 30.08 -0.63
C ARG A 1035 13.92 28.77 0.06
N ALA A 1036 14.47 27.62 -0.36
CA ALA A 1036 14.34 26.37 0.37
C ALA A 1036 14.98 26.45 1.76
N MET A 1037 16.18 27.04 1.85
CA MET A 1037 16.90 27.23 3.11
C MET A 1037 16.21 28.20 4.08
N HIS A 1038 15.58 29.27 3.57
CA HIS A 1038 14.85 30.22 4.40
C HIS A 1038 13.42 29.75 4.72
N LEU A 1039 12.59 29.51 3.71
CA LEU A 1039 11.14 29.27 3.85
C LEU A 1039 10.77 27.82 4.21
N GLY A 1040 11.74 26.89 4.15
CA GLY A 1040 11.59 25.51 4.64
C GLY A 1040 12.63 25.14 5.70
N GLY A 1041 13.83 25.73 5.63
CA GLY A 1041 14.93 25.47 6.57
C GLY A 1041 15.00 26.37 7.80
N ASP A 1042 14.13 27.38 7.88
CA ASP A 1042 14.04 28.40 8.94
C ASP A 1042 15.29 29.28 9.15
N ILE A 1043 16.26 29.29 8.22
CA ILE A 1043 17.48 30.10 8.36
C ILE A 1043 17.12 31.60 8.31
N ARG A 1044 17.43 32.36 9.37
CA ARG A 1044 17.31 33.84 9.41
C ARG A 1044 18.15 34.52 8.31
N MET A 1045 17.71 35.66 7.78
CA MET A 1045 18.45 36.38 6.73
C MET A 1045 19.71 37.10 7.29
N LYS A 1046 20.90 36.93 6.69
CA LYS A 1046 22.10 37.69 7.10
C LYS A 1046 22.16 39.05 6.41
N GLY A 1047 22.08 40.11 7.20
CA GLY A 1047 22.33 41.51 6.83
C GLY A 1047 21.21 42.12 5.96
N SER A 1048 20.47 43.08 6.50
CA SER A 1048 19.41 43.79 5.78
C SER A 1048 19.51 45.31 5.93
N GLY A 1049 19.79 46.03 4.83
CA GLY A 1049 19.58 47.49 4.76
C GLY A 1049 20.76 48.34 4.31
N ASP A 1050 21.05 48.35 3.00
CA ASP A 1050 20.89 49.57 2.20
C ASP A 1050 20.62 49.21 0.72
N GLU A 1051 20.28 50.18 -0.12
CA GLU A 1051 19.92 49.97 -1.53
C GLU A 1051 21.13 49.93 -2.48
N SER A 1052 22.35 50.15 -1.98
CA SER A 1052 23.49 50.66 -2.75
C SER A 1052 24.74 49.76 -2.78
N HIS A 1053 24.96 48.87 -1.81
CA HIS A 1053 26.22 48.12 -1.72
C HIS A 1053 26.13 46.64 -2.17
N LYS A 1054 26.81 46.33 -3.29
CA LYS A 1054 27.02 44.97 -3.81
C LYS A 1054 28.00 44.22 -2.87
N SER A 1055 27.52 43.32 -1.99
CA SER A 1055 28.35 42.65 -0.98
C SER A 1055 28.22 41.12 -0.99
N LYS A 1056 29.37 40.44 -0.84
CA LYS A 1056 29.51 38.97 -0.70
C LYS A 1056 29.24 38.46 0.71
N ASP A 1057 29.03 39.37 1.66
CA ASP A 1057 28.91 39.10 3.09
C ASP A 1057 27.45 39.24 3.60
N HIS A 1058 26.52 39.47 2.66
CA HIS A 1058 25.06 39.59 2.89
C HIS A 1058 24.32 38.53 2.06
N TRP A 1059 23.24 37.97 2.62
CA TRP A 1059 22.46 36.93 1.93
C TRP A 1059 21.30 37.52 1.11
N TRP A 1060 20.58 38.50 1.69
CA TRP A 1060 19.36 39.11 1.14
C TRP A 1060 19.47 40.64 1.00
N ARG A 1061 18.63 41.22 0.13
CA ARG A 1061 18.53 42.66 -0.15
C ARG A 1061 17.06 43.11 -0.12
N LYS A 1062 16.84 44.39 0.19
CA LYS A 1062 15.56 45.10 0.00
C LYS A 1062 15.68 45.97 -1.27
N PRO A 1063 14.97 45.69 -2.38
CA PRO A 1063 14.92 46.61 -3.51
C PRO A 1063 14.04 47.83 -3.19
N SER A 1064 14.35 48.97 -3.82
CA SER A 1064 13.61 50.24 -3.65
C SER A 1064 12.17 50.22 -4.17
N ASN A 1065 11.78 49.18 -4.92
CA ASN A 1065 10.42 48.95 -5.41
C ASN A 1065 9.88 47.62 -4.86
N TRP A 1066 8.74 47.71 -4.17
CA TRP A 1066 8.26 46.76 -3.16
C TRP A 1066 7.62 45.46 -3.70
N ILE A 1067 8.35 44.69 -4.53
CA ILE A 1067 7.77 43.57 -5.29
C ILE A 1067 8.26 42.19 -4.80
N HIS A 1068 9.49 42.06 -4.32
CA HIS A 1068 10.07 40.78 -3.87
C HIS A 1068 11.02 40.95 -2.66
N GLU A 1069 11.10 39.91 -1.83
CA GLU A 1069 12.31 39.59 -1.07
C GLU A 1069 13.32 38.97 -2.04
N GLU A 1070 14.55 39.49 -2.10
CA GLU A 1070 15.54 39.08 -3.09
C GLU A 1070 16.87 38.73 -2.42
N THR A 1071 17.57 37.70 -2.90
CA THR A 1071 18.95 37.46 -2.47
C THR A 1071 19.93 38.41 -3.17
N TRP A 1072 21.20 38.42 -2.75
CA TRP A 1072 22.31 38.74 -3.68
C TRP A 1072 22.92 37.47 -4.28
N THR A 1073 22.87 36.36 -3.54
CA THR A 1073 23.44 35.05 -3.95
C THR A 1073 22.78 34.41 -5.18
N TRP A 1074 21.66 34.91 -5.71
CA TRP A 1074 21.04 34.38 -6.93
C TRP A 1074 21.88 34.53 -8.20
N ILE A 1075 22.62 35.63 -8.37
CA ILE A 1075 23.23 35.96 -9.67
C ILE A 1075 24.37 34.99 -10.05
N ASN A 1076 25.02 34.33 -9.08
CA ASN A 1076 26.09 33.37 -9.37
C ASN A 1076 26.26 32.34 -8.23
N ALA A 1077 26.35 31.05 -8.56
CA ALA A 1077 26.55 29.99 -7.57
C ALA A 1077 27.91 30.06 -6.86
N ALA A 1078 28.91 30.72 -7.46
CA ALA A 1078 30.18 31.02 -6.80
C ALA A 1078 30.03 32.06 -5.67
N TYR A 1079 29.08 33.00 -5.78
CA TYR A 1079 28.75 33.92 -4.69
C TYR A 1079 27.98 33.22 -3.57
N LEU A 1080 27.06 32.30 -3.90
CA LEU A 1080 26.43 31.44 -2.88
C LEU A 1080 27.48 30.61 -2.11
N LYS A 1081 28.43 29.96 -2.82
CA LYS A 1081 29.55 29.25 -2.19
C LYS A 1081 30.36 30.15 -1.27
N THR A 1082 30.75 31.33 -1.78
CA THR A 1082 31.56 32.31 -1.03
C THR A 1082 30.86 32.79 0.23
N PHE A 1083 29.55 33.05 0.18
CA PHE A 1083 28.75 33.44 1.34
C PHE A 1083 28.66 32.29 2.36
N MET A 1084 28.33 31.07 1.93
CA MET A 1084 28.25 29.90 2.80
C MET A 1084 29.59 29.60 3.50
N GLU A 1085 30.71 29.73 2.80
CA GLU A 1085 32.04 29.44 3.36
C GLU A 1085 32.56 30.50 4.35
N ARG A 1086 31.94 31.69 4.38
CA ARG A 1086 32.33 32.85 5.22
C ARG A 1086 31.46 33.05 6.46
N HIS A 1087 30.25 32.52 6.45
CA HIS A 1087 29.19 32.92 7.38
C HIS A 1087 28.37 31.76 7.93
N MET A 1088 28.57 30.54 7.45
CA MET A 1088 27.96 29.33 8.01
C MET A 1088 29.06 28.43 8.56
N LEU A 1089 28.81 27.79 9.70
CA LEU A 1089 29.56 26.62 10.18
C LEU A 1089 29.33 25.44 9.23
N HIS A 1090 30.02 25.42 8.09
CA HIS A 1090 29.93 24.33 7.15
C HIS A 1090 30.69 23.10 7.65
N SER A 1091 30.06 21.94 7.47
CA SER A 1091 30.79 20.69 7.33
C SER A 1091 30.75 20.30 5.86
N LYS A 1092 31.91 20.21 5.21
CA LYS A 1092 32.03 19.57 3.90
C LYS A 1092 31.55 18.11 4.05
N ARG A 1093 30.73 17.65 3.10
CA ARG A 1093 30.18 16.30 3.07
C ARG A 1093 30.62 15.57 1.80
N ASN A 1094 30.78 14.27 1.94
CA ASN A 1094 31.09 13.33 0.87
C ASN A 1094 29.79 12.60 0.51
N THR A 1095 29.71 11.97 -0.66
CA THR A 1095 28.46 11.30 -1.09
C THR A 1095 27.99 10.17 -0.17
N SER A 1096 28.86 9.63 0.69
CA SER A 1096 28.58 8.61 1.70
C SER A 1096 28.11 9.15 3.06
N ASN A 1097 28.16 10.47 3.31
CA ASN A 1097 27.72 11.08 4.58
C ASN A 1097 26.87 12.36 4.39
N ALA A 1098 26.40 12.57 3.15
CA ALA A 1098 25.40 13.57 2.78
C ALA A 1098 23.99 13.09 3.15
N PHE A 1099 23.10 14.02 3.46
CA PHE A 1099 21.71 13.75 3.87
C PHE A 1099 20.73 14.58 3.04
N THR A 1100 19.46 14.16 3.04
CA THR A 1100 18.32 14.99 2.62
C THR A 1100 18.38 16.36 3.31
N GLY A 1101 18.23 17.43 2.54
CA GLY A 1101 18.39 18.82 2.97
C GLY A 1101 19.79 19.41 2.74
N ASP A 1102 20.85 18.63 2.54
CA ASP A 1102 22.17 19.20 2.25
C ASP A 1102 22.22 19.84 0.85
N ILE A 1103 23.05 20.88 0.69
CA ILE A 1103 23.17 21.68 -0.54
C ILE A 1103 24.31 21.14 -1.41
N VAL A 1104 24.04 20.92 -2.69
CA VAL A 1104 25.04 20.51 -3.70
C VAL A 1104 25.33 21.67 -4.65
N LEU A 1105 26.61 22.03 -4.74
CA LEU A 1105 27.13 23.04 -5.66
C LEU A 1105 27.98 22.37 -6.75
N TYR A 1106 27.93 22.87 -7.98
CA TYR A 1106 28.48 22.20 -9.18
C TYR A 1106 29.45 23.10 -9.96
N ASP A 1107 30.57 22.53 -10.42
CA ASP A 1107 31.38 23.03 -11.53
C ASP A 1107 31.26 22.00 -12.65
N TRP A 1108 30.65 22.33 -13.80
CA TRP A 1108 30.42 21.34 -14.87
C TRP A 1108 31.69 21.03 -15.67
N LYS A 1109 32.65 21.96 -15.71
CA LYS A 1109 33.78 21.95 -16.65
C LYS A 1109 35.09 21.49 -16.00
N ASN A 1110 35.14 21.53 -14.68
CA ASN A 1110 36.35 21.52 -13.85
C ASN A 1110 37.30 22.64 -14.31
N ASP A 1111 36.81 23.87 -14.30
CA ASP A 1111 37.57 25.11 -14.57
C ASP A 1111 37.72 26.02 -13.33
N GLY A 1112 37.16 25.62 -12.19
CA GLY A 1112 37.24 26.32 -10.91
C GLY A 1112 36.06 27.25 -10.64
N LYS A 1113 35.07 27.32 -11.54
CA LYS A 1113 33.87 28.15 -11.38
C LYS A 1113 32.65 27.30 -11.02
N VAL A 1114 31.90 27.76 -10.01
CA VAL A 1114 30.63 27.11 -9.63
C VAL A 1114 29.53 27.61 -10.58
N ASP A 1115 29.07 26.73 -11.45
CA ASP A 1115 28.07 27.00 -12.49
C ASP A 1115 26.61 26.89 -11.97
N HIS A 1116 26.33 26.11 -10.91
CA HIS A 1116 24.94 25.76 -10.53
C HIS A 1116 24.79 25.31 -9.07
N ALA A 1117 23.55 25.29 -8.56
CA ALA A 1117 23.18 24.84 -7.21
C ALA A 1117 21.92 23.95 -7.20
N SER A 1118 21.82 23.04 -6.23
CA SER A 1118 20.63 22.20 -5.95
C SER A 1118 20.58 21.76 -4.50
N ILE A 1119 19.44 21.24 -4.04
CA ILE A 1119 19.29 20.61 -2.72
C ILE A 1119 19.06 19.09 -2.86
N ILE A 1120 19.66 18.29 -1.98
CA ILE A 1120 19.38 16.84 -1.89
C ILE A 1120 17.94 16.67 -1.38
N SER A 1121 17.09 16.12 -2.24
CA SER A 1121 15.65 15.97 -2.00
C SER A 1121 15.20 14.52 -1.78
N LYS A 1122 16.04 13.55 -2.16
CA LYS A 1122 15.90 12.13 -1.81
C LYS A 1122 17.27 11.47 -1.80
N ILE A 1123 17.52 10.59 -0.84
CA ILE A 1123 18.52 9.52 -0.94
C ILE A 1123 17.75 8.21 -0.85
N SER A 1124 18.15 7.18 -1.59
CA SER A 1124 17.61 5.81 -1.45
C SER A 1124 18.54 4.83 -2.15
N ASN A 1125 18.71 3.63 -1.59
CA ASN A 1125 19.62 2.61 -2.11
C ASN A 1125 21.05 3.16 -2.39
N GLY A 1126 21.56 4.01 -1.49
CA GLY A 1126 22.86 4.69 -1.61
C GLY A 1126 22.97 5.71 -2.74
N LYS A 1127 21.88 6.02 -3.47
CA LYS A 1127 21.86 6.94 -4.61
C LYS A 1127 21.25 8.28 -4.21
N ILE A 1128 22.00 9.35 -4.46
CA ILE A 1128 21.55 10.73 -4.22
C ILE A 1128 20.68 11.22 -5.38
N TYR A 1129 19.57 11.88 -5.06
CA TYR A 1129 18.67 12.57 -5.96
C TYR A 1129 18.48 14.02 -5.48
N VAL A 1130 18.52 14.97 -6.41
CA VAL A 1130 18.45 16.40 -6.13
C VAL A 1130 17.23 17.04 -6.78
N THR A 1131 16.74 18.14 -6.21
CA THR A 1131 15.72 19.00 -6.85
C THR A 1131 16.36 20.34 -7.23
N GLN A 1132 16.09 20.79 -8.46
CA GLN A 1132 16.71 21.99 -9.04
C GLN A 1132 15.83 22.69 -10.07
N HIS A 1133 15.91 24.03 -10.07
CA HIS A 1133 14.91 24.89 -10.72
C HIS A 1133 15.29 25.38 -12.12
N ASN A 1134 16.58 25.61 -12.42
CA ASN A 1134 17.08 26.02 -13.76
C ASN A 1134 16.71 25.05 -14.91
N LYS A 1135 16.21 23.85 -14.61
CA LYS A 1135 15.67 22.91 -15.59
C LYS A 1135 14.35 22.26 -15.14
N ASN A 1136 13.69 22.81 -14.11
CA ASN A 1136 12.52 22.26 -13.42
C ASN A 1136 12.59 20.72 -13.25
N TYR A 1137 13.55 20.23 -12.47
CA TYR A 1137 13.70 18.80 -12.19
C TYR A 1137 13.46 18.48 -10.71
N LYS A 1138 12.39 17.73 -10.46
CA LYS A 1138 12.14 16.96 -9.23
C LYS A 1138 12.99 15.67 -9.27
N TYR A 1139 13.66 15.32 -8.17
CA TYR A 1139 14.39 14.05 -7.99
C TYR A 1139 15.32 13.66 -9.18
N ARG A 1140 16.15 14.59 -9.65
CA ARG A 1140 17.20 14.30 -10.64
C ARG A 1140 18.28 13.43 -9.99
N SER A 1141 18.56 12.23 -10.51
CA SER A 1141 19.63 11.39 -9.97
C SER A 1141 21.01 12.06 -10.19
N LEU A 1142 21.76 12.25 -9.10
CA LEU A 1142 23.10 12.84 -9.12
C LEU A 1142 24.10 11.95 -9.88
N ALA A 1143 23.93 10.63 -9.84
CA ALA A 1143 24.72 9.68 -10.62
C ALA A 1143 24.47 9.83 -12.13
N ALA A 1144 23.20 9.97 -12.54
CA ALA A 1144 22.86 10.25 -13.94
C ALA A 1144 23.35 11.64 -14.40
N GLN A 1145 23.42 12.61 -13.48
CA GLN A 1145 23.97 13.95 -13.72
C GLN A 1145 25.50 13.91 -13.91
N LYS A 1146 26.22 13.17 -13.05
CA LYS A 1146 27.66 12.89 -13.21
C LYS A 1146 28.00 12.09 -14.47
N SER A 1147 27.09 11.19 -14.89
CA SER A 1147 27.24 10.45 -16.15
C SER A 1147 26.97 11.31 -17.40
N ALA A 1148 26.12 12.34 -17.29
CA ALA A 1148 25.85 13.28 -18.38
C ALA A 1148 26.95 14.33 -18.54
N GLU A 1149 27.59 14.74 -17.44
CA GLU A 1149 28.67 15.74 -17.41
C GLU A 1149 29.95 15.13 -16.78
N PRO A 1150 30.73 14.28 -17.48
CA PRO A 1150 31.80 13.49 -16.86
C PRO A 1150 33.00 14.27 -16.30
N ARG A 1151 33.06 15.59 -16.58
CA ARG A 1151 34.07 16.51 -16.03
C ARG A 1151 33.61 17.20 -14.75
N MET A 1152 32.35 17.02 -14.34
CA MET A 1152 31.72 17.71 -13.23
C MET A 1152 32.41 17.44 -11.89
N LYS A 1153 32.74 18.51 -11.16
CA LYS A 1153 33.01 18.49 -9.73
C LYS A 1153 31.77 18.94 -8.95
N ILE A 1154 31.64 18.42 -7.74
CA ILE A 1154 30.60 18.81 -6.79
C ILE A 1154 31.19 19.05 -5.41
N TRP A 1155 30.52 19.89 -4.64
CA TRP A 1155 30.75 20.06 -3.21
C TRP A 1155 29.41 19.98 -2.50
N ILE A 1156 29.34 19.20 -1.42
CA ILE A 1156 28.14 19.06 -0.59
C ILE A 1156 28.37 19.80 0.73
N TYR A 1157 27.48 20.73 1.05
CA TYR A 1157 27.54 21.57 2.24
C TYR A 1157 26.29 21.34 3.09
N ARG A 1158 26.47 21.14 4.39
CA ARG A 1158 25.39 21.31 5.37
C ARG A 1158 25.39 22.75 5.88
N PRO A 1159 24.31 23.54 5.67
CA PRO A 1159 24.13 24.82 6.32
C PRO A 1159 24.05 24.67 7.85
N LYS A 1160 24.77 25.53 8.56
CA LYS A 1160 24.52 25.93 9.95
C LYS A 1160 24.93 27.41 10.08
N PRO A 1161 23.99 28.36 10.16
CA PRO A 1161 24.32 29.79 10.16
C PRO A 1161 25.09 30.22 11.41
N GLU A 1162 26.08 31.11 11.25
CA GLU A 1162 26.81 31.81 12.33
C GLU A 1162 26.16 33.16 12.68
N TRP A 1163 24.83 33.25 12.60
CA TRP A 1163 24.08 34.47 12.93
C TRP A 1163 22.63 34.12 13.26
N TYR A 1164 22.15 34.49 14.46
CA TYR A 1164 20.74 34.46 14.87
C TYR A 1164 20.38 35.71 15.65
#